data_AF-T0KTG8-F1
#
_entry.id   AF-T0KTG8-F1
#
_cell.length_a   1.000
_cell.length_b   1.000
_cell.length_c   1.000
_cell.angle_alpha   90.00
_cell.angle_beta   90.00
_cell.angle_gamma   90.00
#
_symmetry.space_group_name_H-M   'P 1'
#
loop_
_entity.id
_entity.type
_entity.pdbx_description
1 polymer ?
#
loop_
_entity_poly.entity_id
_entity_poly.type
_entity_poly.pdbx_seq_one_letter_code
_entity_poly.pdbx_strand_id
1 'polypeptide(L)'
;MRFRSWAAVVVISTFAHLTSAHMMMSDPSPLKAKINPNTADGNVDYSYTNPLSSSGSDYPCKGHLSVLGTSEADPVATWNAGEDHTITLSGHTTHNGGSCQVSMSVDGGNTFKVFRSIIGGCPAGDGYRILFTLPDDTPSSDQAILAWSWFNNLGNREMYMNCAVIKIGNGGSGNNFRAQPDIFRANVGNGCRTVDNADVMIPNPGPNVELAGSNAVPPTGDCESGPGAQSPGGSDSNSGSGSDSGSGCGSGQVSGVGEDGDGENEKPYKPVTHVCFGLYGASSDVANQSSSNSHVATCHSPRLRTISSRHDSVHGIYFKPSSSWFGGMNGQQRVQPLKKNMQPLRPLLPAQDSPAEPAKLENLPRKRSRPVQAACNACRKRKSKCTGERPTCSVCLYRRSSCEYTTRPGESRQQANSRKHNEVQGRATIHEQVLALLKNLPEEAAQDVFQRIRSGADATTIVNHVEAGDLLLQMAVTPETRLRYDFPYRSEMPEIYIQNNPYLNSFIYEAASLYSAHGQGRPSHATASGSQELQSVYTRPFHAAQVVEPRLSDAKVSWWTNVCDDDSLMQDLLRALFRCEYQFSAAFQKDLFLEDLVAQKQDFCSSLLINITLAYACVCYPQFSNRVEYWNPNTLGYRFLAEAKRLWELQASEPRVTTIQAGILFSVFHNLCGLDEIGQPYRVHGVKLARKLRLFSKSSCGNNDSKRKGWAYTAWALYNWETLVAFSFMIPPLVKEPPDWPLPDPTREGGWYGEIWLQYPLVSDLQPTQFGHIFRTRAKFRVIMNEYCDAAFSPNGVISLDQANRLHERLRRWYSDLPEPLTPMMIALPGHFQLHIYYYHLLLMIYEPLLATSKASDATLQKVVADAKKYLQTLIRLYYLRHGYEAMDLFLVIPLMLTGYDCINAILEEKSEHQIEILRSTLILVAKGLQNQRRNHYLAEALFRVIRGRMRPQEVALLRNSMTFDDEQEMEKHDMVQAVRSNWPVSIVKKQEEVDDHILTNLVESYGSLNVEETAQ
;
A
#
# COMPACT_ATOMS: atom_id res chain seq x y z
N MET A 1 32.85 -7.59 47.86
CA MET A 1 33.58 -8.20 46.72
C MET A 1 33.33 -7.37 45.46
N ARG A 2 34.10 -7.59 44.37
CA ARG A 2 34.02 -6.79 43.13
C ARG A 2 33.33 -7.56 42.01
N PHE A 3 32.28 -7.00 41.43
CA PHE A 3 32.03 -6.98 39.99
C PHE A 3 31.36 -5.63 39.66
N ARG A 4 31.91 -4.90 38.70
CA ARG A 4 31.45 -3.56 38.27
C ARG A 4 32.04 -3.24 36.90
N SER A 5 31.27 -2.50 36.09
CA SER A 5 31.74 -1.68 34.96
C SER A 5 32.44 -2.38 33.79
N TRP A 6 31.66 -2.86 32.81
CA TRP A 6 32.03 -2.90 31.37
C TRP A 6 30.76 -2.73 30.52
N ALA A 7 30.37 -1.48 30.26
CA ALA A 7 29.22 -1.12 29.41
C ALA A 7 29.36 0.31 28.82
N ALA A 8 30.59 0.73 28.51
CA ALA A 8 30.89 2.02 27.87
C ALA A 8 32.21 1.92 27.09
N VAL A 9 32.32 2.70 26.01
CA VAL A 9 33.52 2.83 25.15
C VAL A 9 33.86 1.59 24.31
N VAL A 10 33.02 1.31 23.29
CA VAL A 10 33.51 1.14 21.92
C VAL A 10 32.60 1.95 20.99
N VAL A 11 33.08 3.11 20.54
CA VAL A 11 32.46 3.92 19.48
C VAL A 11 33.59 4.45 18.61
N ILE A 12 33.34 4.59 17.30
CA ILE A 12 34.30 4.81 16.19
C ILE A 12 34.85 3.47 15.63
N SER A 13 34.58 3.24 14.33
CA SER A 13 35.15 2.21 13.43
C SER A 13 34.32 0.98 12.98
N THR A 14 33.02 1.14 12.65
CA THR A 14 32.32 0.24 11.70
C THR A 14 31.40 1.03 10.75
N PHE A 15 31.95 1.52 9.63
CA PHE A 15 31.19 2.27 8.60
C PHE A 15 30.70 1.34 7.48
N ALA A 16 29.99 0.25 7.83
CA ALA A 16 29.60 -0.80 6.88
C ALA A 16 28.27 -1.52 7.20
N HIS A 17 27.23 -0.79 7.64
CA HIS A 17 25.86 -1.32 7.64
C HIS A 17 25.11 -0.82 6.40
N LEU A 18 25.20 -1.60 5.33
CA LEU A 18 24.28 -1.53 4.19
C LEU A 18 22.94 -2.12 4.61
N THR A 19 21.84 -1.58 4.07
CA THR A 19 20.51 -2.16 4.22
C THR A 19 20.45 -3.51 3.50
N SER A 20 20.20 -4.60 4.23
CA SER A 20 19.93 -5.90 3.64
C SER A 20 18.68 -6.50 4.28
N ALA A 21 17.75 -6.95 3.44
CA ALA A 21 16.46 -7.50 3.82
C ALA A 21 16.01 -8.67 2.93
N HIS A 22 16.90 -9.17 2.07
CA HIS A 22 16.64 -10.30 1.18
C HIS A 22 16.63 -11.63 1.95
N MET A 23 16.52 -12.74 1.21
CA MET A 23 16.31 -14.08 1.76
C MET A 23 17.63 -14.84 1.99
N MET A 24 17.69 -15.61 3.06
CA MET A 24 18.77 -16.54 3.38
C MET A 24 18.23 -17.91 3.84
N MET A 25 19.06 -18.94 3.81
CA MET A 25 18.76 -20.21 4.49
C MET A 25 18.97 -20.05 6.00
N SER A 26 17.99 -20.44 6.81
CA SER A 26 18.05 -20.38 8.28
C SER A 26 18.30 -21.73 8.93
N ASP A 27 17.78 -22.81 8.35
CA ASP A 27 18.01 -24.19 8.78
C ASP A 27 18.22 -25.09 7.55
N PRO A 28 19.32 -25.88 7.45
CA PRO A 28 20.50 -25.87 8.32
C PRO A 28 21.28 -24.55 8.24
N SER A 29 21.89 -24.13 9.34
CA SER A 29 22.52 -22.80 9.45
C SER A 29 23.77 -22.65 8.55
N PRO A 30 23.85 -21.62 7.67
CA PRO A 30 24.94 -21.48 6.71
C PRO A 30 26.32 -21.18 7.33
N LEU A 31 27.41 -21.59 6.67
CA LEU A 31 28.80 -21.25 7.01
C LEU A 31 28.97 -19.73 7.13
N LYS A 32 29.44 -19.22 8.26
CA LYS A 32 29.60 -17.78 8.59
C LYS A 32 28.31 -16.97 8.82
N ALA A 33 27.13 -17.57 8.80
CA ALA A 33 25.92 -16.87 9.22
C ALA A 33 25.90 -16.69 10.75
N LYS A 34 25.37 -15.57 11.26
CA LYS A 34 25.29 -15.28 12.72
C LYS A 34 24.58 -16.39 13.53
N ILE A 35 23.67 -17.11 12.88
CA ILE A 35 22.87 -18.20 13.46
C ILE A 35 23.59 -19.55 13.49
N ASN A 36 24.78 -19.67 12.91
CA ASN A 36 25.55 -20.90 12.87
C ASN A 36 26.39 -21.02 14.16
N PRO A 37 26.18 -22.07 14.99
CA PRO A 37 26.84 -22.21 16.29
C PRO A 37 28.36 -22.38 16.20
N ASN A 38 28.87 -22.72 15.02
CA ASN A 38 30.28 -22.98 14.77
C ASN A 38 31.02 -21.71 14.27
N THR A 39 30.29 -20.62 13.98
CA THR A 39 30.87 -19.35 13.53
C THR A 39 31.24 -18.46 14.73
N ALA A 40 32.51 -18.07 14.84
CA ALA A 40 32.94 -17.12 15.86
C ALA A 40 32.45 -15.69 15.56
N ASP A 41 32.09 -14.90 16.59
CA ASP A 41 31.51 -13.55 16.46
C ASP A 41 32.27 -12.60 15.51
N GLY A 42 33.61 -12.70 15.49
CA GLY A 42 34.48 -11.88 14.66
C GLY A 42 34.52 -12.28 13.17
N ASN A 43 34.02 -13.47 12.82
CA ASN A 43 34.04 -14.05 11.48
C ASN A 43 32.65 -14.12 10.83
N VAL A 44 31.61 -13.59 11.48
CA VAL A 44 30.22 -13.50 10.98
C VAL A 44 30.13 -12.62 9.73
N ASP A 45 29.58 -13.15 8.65
CA ASP A 45 29.16 -12.34 7.49
C ASP A 45 27.77 -11.74 7.74
N TYR A 46 27.76 -10.47 8.15
CA TYR A 46 26.54 -9.66 8.31
C TYR A 46 25.87 -9.28 6.98
N SER A 47 26.46 -9.65 5.84
CA SER A 47 25.92 -9.44 4.49
C SER A 47 25.39 -10.72 3.84
N TYR A 48 25.13 -11.78 4.63
CA TYR A 48 24.74 -13.11 4.15
C TYR A 48 23.54 -13.13 3.19
N THR A 49 22.55 -12.27 3.46
CA THR A 49 21.34 -12.08 2.66
C THR A 49 21.61 -11.35 1.34
N ASN A 50 22.76 -10.71 1.14
CA ASN A 50 23.07 -10.07 -0.14
C ASN A 50 23.30 -11.11 -1.24
N PRO A 51 23.00 -10.77 -2.51
CA PRO A 51 23.35 -11.60 -3.65
C PRO A 51 24.86 -11.85 -3.73
N LEU A 52 25.24 -12.79 -4.59
CA LEU A 52 26.61 -12.92 -5.07
C LEU A 52 27.02 -11.67 -5.87
N SER A 53 28.32 -11.42 -5.92
CA SER A 53 28.90 -10.41 -6.81
C SER A 53 28.55 -10.70 -8.27
N SER A 54 28.20 -9.67 -9.02
CA SER A 54 27.91 -9.76 -10.46
C SER A 54 29.15 -10.11 -11.32
N SER A 55 30.35 -10.11 -10.71
CA SER A 55 31.58 -10.66 -11.27
C SER A 55 31.78 -12.17 -11.05
N GLY A 56 30.96 -12.80 -10.20
CA GLY A 56 31.13 -14.19 -9.75
C GLY A 56 32.33 -14.44 -8.81
N SER A 57 33.03 -13.39 -8.34
CA SER A 57 34.26 -13.54 -7.55
C SER A 57 34.08 -14.14 -6.15
N ASP A 58 32.84 -14.22 -5.66
CA ASP A 58 32.44 -14.87 -4.41
C ASP A 58 31.57 -16.13 -4.66
N TYR A 59 31.48 -16.62 -5.91
CA TYR A 59 30.92 -17.94 -6.20
C TYR A 59 32.00 -19.02 -6.01
N PRO A 60 31.70 -20.18 -5.37
CA PRO A 60 30.44 -20.55 -4.72
C PRO A 60 30.37 -20.04 -3.26
N CYS A 61 29.15 -20.10 -2.69
CA CYS A 61 28.93 -19.95 -1.24
C CYS A 61 29.45 -18.64 -0.62
N LYS A 62 29.35 -17.51 -1.32
CA LYS A 62 29.91 -16.19 -0.92
C LYS A 62 31.42 -16.23 -0.59
N GLY A 63 32.16 -17.18 -1.15
CA GLY A 63 33.59 -17.41 -0.87
C GLY A 63 33.88 -18.05 0.50
N HIS A 64 32.85 -18.48 1.23
CA HIS A 64 32.98 -18.99 2.60
C HIS A 64 33.60 -20.38 2.71
N LEU A 65 33.83 -21.09 1.59
CA LEU A 65 34.51 -22.38 1.57
C LEU A 65 35.97 -22.34 2.03
N SER A 66 36.54 -21.14 2.21
CA SER A 66 37.86 -20.92 2.82
C SER A 66 37.98 -21.43 4.27
N VAL A 67 36.88 -21.79 4.95
CA VAL A 67 36.89 -22.33 6.32
C VAL A 67 36.76 -23.87 6.40
N LEU A 68 36.64 -24.55 5.27
CA LEU A 68 36.64 -26.02 5.23
C LEU A 68 37.93 -26.59 5.85
N GLY A 69 37.81 -27.67 6.62
CA GLY A 69 38.92 -28.22 7.42
C GLY A 69 39.22 -27.46 8.72
N THR A 70 38.46 -26.43 9.08
CA THR A 70 38.44 -25.81 10.42
C THR A 70 37.15 -26.16 11.16
N SER A 71 37.09 -25.90 12.46
CA SER A 71 35.86 -26.10 13.26
C SER A 71 34.69 -25.18 12.84
N GLU A 72 34.94 -24.08 12.13
CA GLU A 72 33.85 -23.27 11.55
C GLU A 72 33.08 -24.01 10.43
N ALA A 73 33.64 -25.12 9.94
CA ALA A 73 33.03 -26.06 9.01
C ALA A 73 32.60 -27.39 9.67
N ASP A 74 32.49 -27.45 11.00
CA ASP A 74 31.89 -28.62 11.66
C ASP A 74 30.41 -28.78 11.24
N PRO A 75 29.88 -30.01 11.04
CA PRO A 75 28.51 -30.20 10.55
C PRO A 75 27.44 -29.67 11.51
N VAL A 76 26.50 -28.88 10.97
CA VAL A 76 25.37 -28.34 11.75
C VAL A 76 24.14 -29.26 11.75
N ALA A 77 24.12 -30.28 10.88
CA ALA A 77 23.10 -31.32 10.84
C ALA A 77 23.69 -32.68 10.42
N THR A 78 23.00 -33.77 10.73
CA THR A 78 23.29 -35.13 10.23
C THR A 78 22.03 -35.72 9.61
N TRP A 79 22.12 -36.12 8.34
CA TRP A 79 21.02 -36.64 7.51
C TRP A 79 21.42 -37.98 6.90
N ASN A 80 20.48 -38.91 6.65
CA ASN A 80 20.79 -40.12 5.87
C ASN A 80 20.32 -40.00 4.41
N ALA A 81 21.00 -40.72 3.51
CA ALA A 81 20.53 -40.91 2.14
C ALA A 81 19.21 -41.72 2.12
N GLY A 82 18.28 -41.36 1.23
CA GLY A 82 16.96 -41.98 1.10
C GLY A 82 15.90 -41.48 2.09
N GLU A 83 16.23 -40.55 2.99
CA GLU A 83 15.28 -39.94 3.93
C GLU A 83 14.74 -38.59 3.40
N ASP A 84 13.54 -38.21 3.86
CA ASP A 84 12.94 -36.90 3.61
C ASP A 84 13.50 -35.84 4.57
N HIS A 85 14.00 -34.75 4.01
CA HIS A 85 14.57 -33.62 4.74
C HIS A 85 13.90 -32.30 4.34
N THR A 86 14.28 -31.22 5.01
CA THR A 86 13.76 -29.87 4.76
C THR A 86 14.88 -28.86 4.91
N ILE A 87 14.85 -27.80 4.10
CA ILE A 87 15.50 -26.53 4.46
C ILE A 87 14.45 -25.47 4.76
N THR A 88 14.73 -24.61 5.74
CA THR A 88 13.94 -23.43 6.07
C THR A 88 14.68 -22.19 5.58
N LEU A 89 13.96 -21.27 4.94
CA LEU A 89 14.47 -19.98 4.49
C LEU A 89 13.86 -18.86 5.34
N SER A 90 14.63 -17.82 5.60
CA SER A 90 14.19 -16.64 6.35
C SER A 90 14.65 -15.33 5.69
N GLY A 91 13.87 -14.26 5.85
CA GLY A 91 14.10 -12.96 5.21
C GLY A 91 12.81 -12.23 4.85
N HIS A 92 12.93 -11.03 4.26
CA HIS A 92 11.79 -10.10 4.13
C HIS A 92 11.43 -9.74 2.68
N THR A 93 12.42 -9.69 1.79
CA THR A 93 12.24 -9.31 0.38
C THR A 93 12.37 -10.57 -0.49
N THR A 94 11.22 -11.18 -0.81
CA THR A 94 11.11 -12.34 -1.71
C THR A 94 11.10 -11.97 -3.19
N HIS A 95 11.12 -10.68 -3.54
CA HIS A 95 11.07 -10.18 -4.93
C HIS A 95 9.93 -10.79 -5.80
N ASN A 96 8.77 -11.06 -5.21
CA ASN A 96 7.65 -11.76 -5.87
C ASN A 96 8.01 -13.20 -6.32
N GLY A 97 8.88 -13.86 -5.56
CA GLY A 97 9.40 -15.19 -5.84
C GLY A 97 10.57 -15.17 -6.82
N GLY A 98 10.58 -16.15 -7.72
CA GLY A 98 11.73 -16.51 -8.52
C GLY A 98 11.90 -18.02 -8.63
N SER A 99 13.03 -18.47 -9.16
CA SER A 99 13.37 -19.89 -9.25
C SER A 99 14.50 -20.25 -8.28
N CYS A 100 14.35 -21.38 -7.59
CA CYS A 100 15.30 -21.90 -6.60
C CYS A 100 15.85 -23.27 -7.00
N GLN A 101 17.04 -23.60 -6.49
CA GLN A 101 17.56 -24.98 -6.46
C GLN A 101 18.05 -25.36 -5.06
N VAL A 102 17.97 -26.65 -4.75
CA VAL A 102 18.73 -27.28 -3.68
C VAL A 102 19.69 -28.30 -4.30
N SER A 103 20.95 -28.20 -3.90
CA SER A 103 22.07 -28.94 -4.47
C SER A 103 23.07 -29.28 -3.37
N MET A 104 24.03 -30.16 -3.66
CA MET A 104 25.06 -30.52 -2.69
C MET A 104 26.40 -30.85 -3.35
N SER A 105 27.49 -30.49 -2.67
CA SER A 105 28.83 -30.98 -2.96
C SER A 105 29.25 -32.05 -1.96
N VAL A 106 29.97 -33.06 -2.47
CA VAL A 106 30.72 -34.06 -1.68
C VAL A 106 32.19 -34.10 -2.09
N ASP A 107 32.68 -33.02 -2.72
CA ASP A 107 34.01 -32.89 -3.32
C ASP A 107 34.75 -31.60 -2.89
N GLY A 108 34.37 -31.03 -1.74
CA GLY A 108 34.97 -29.79 -1.20
C GLY A 108 34.43 -28.50 -1.84
N GLY A 109 33.31 -28.58 -2.55
CA GLY A 109 32.66 -27.46 -3.22
C GLY A 109 33.13 -27.22 -4.66
N ASN A 110 33.76 -28.21 -5.30
CA ASN A 110 34.19 -28.13 -6.69
C ASN A 110 32.99 -28.33 -7.65
N THR A 111 32.07 -29.24 -7.33
CA THR A 111 30.81 -29.43 -8.06
C THR A 111 29.62 -29.46 -7.10
N PHE A 112 28.49 -28.89 -7.52
CA PHE A 112 27.25 -28.82 -6.74
C PHE A 112 26.12 -29.48 -7.52
N LYS A 113 25.75 -30.69 -7.10
CA LYS A 113 24.81 -31.56 -7.81
C LYS A 113 23.38 -31.32 -7.39
N VAL A 114 22.53 -30.97 -8.35
CA VAL A 114 21.12 -30.61 -8.14
C VAL A 114 20.25 -31.84 -7.98
N PHE A 115 19.46 -31.89 -6.91
CA PHE A 115 18.46 -32.93 -6.68
C PHE A 115 17.05 -32.38 -6.43
N ARG A 116 16.88 -31.05 -6.32
CA ARG A 116 15.56 -30.38 -6.24
C ARG A 116 15.61 -29.02 -6.92
N SER A 117 14.64 -28.73 -7.78
CA SER A 117 14.40 -27.37 -8.31
C SER A 117 12.94 -26.97 -8.11
N ILE A 118 12.72 -25.67 -7.87
CA ILE A 118 11.39 -25.04 -7.88
C ILE A 118 11.48 -23.87 -8.86
N ILE A 119 10.71 -23.94 -9.96
CA ILE A 119 10.69 -22.92 -11.00
C ILE A 119 9.49 -22.00 -10.76
N GLY A 120 9.82 -20.75 -10.48
CA GLY A 120 8.86 -19.72 -10.10
C GLY A 120 8.29 -19.85 -8.68
N GLY A 121 7.76 -18.74 -8.17
CA GLY A 121 7.13 -18.66 -6.85
C GLY A 121 8.04 -18.89 -5.62
N CYS A 122 9.34 -19.16 -5.81
CA CYS A 122 10.27 -19.46 -4.72
C CYS A 122 11.28 -18.32 -4.49
N PRO A 123 11.56 -17.94 -3.22
CA PRO A 123 10.86 -18.32 -2.00
C PRO A 123 9.55 -17.54 -1.82
N ALA A 124 8.55 -18.12 -1.13
CA ALA A 124 7.24 -17.47 -0.98
C ALA A 124 7.14 -16.47 0.19
N GLY A 125 7.98 -16.59 1.22
CA GLY A 125 7.94 -15.74 2.41
C GLY A 125 9.04 -16.04 3.43
N ASP A 126 9.01 -15.36 4.57
CA ASP A 126 9.78 -15.74 5.76
C ASP A 126 9.30 -17.11 6.29
N GLY A 127 10.21 -17.91 6.84
CA GLY A 127 9.91 -19.27 7.28
C GLY A 127 9.54 -20.24 6.16
N TYR A 128 9.78 -19.92 4.88
CA TYR A 128 9.42 -20.79 3.76
C TYR A 128 10.24 -22.10 3.77
N ARG A 129 9.54 -23.23 3.73
CA ARG A 129 10.13 -24.58 3.89
C ARG A 129 10.17 -25.31 2.55
N ILE A 130 11.35 -25.73 2.13
CA ILE A 130 11.56 -26.54 0.91
C ILE A 130 11.81 -27.99 1.33
N LEU A 131 10.84 -28.86 1.04
CA LEU A 131 10.92 -30.30 1.32
C LEU A 131 11.47 -31.07 0.11
N PHE A 132 12.26 -32.11 0.40
CA PHE A 132 12.84 -33.02 -0.59
C PHE A 132 13.30 -34.34 0.06
N THR A 133 13.26 -35.43 -0.69
CA THR A 133 13.99 -36.66 -0.37
C THR A 133 15.45 -36.50 -0.77
N LEU A 134 16.39 -36.85 0.10
CA LEU A 134 17.82 -36.88 -0.24
C LEU A 134 18.11 -38.16 -1.05
N PRO A 135 18.75 -38.10 -2.24
CA PRO A 135 18.88 -39.28 -3.10
C PRO A 135 19.59 -40.47 -2.42
N ASP A 136 19.00 -41.66 -2.53
CA ASP A 136 19.45 -42.92 -1.92
C ASP A 136 20.93 -43.25 -2.20
N ASP A 137 21.44 -42.87 -3.37
CA ASP A 137 22.82 -43.15 -3.78
C ASP A 137 23.84 -42.06 -3.38
N THR A 138 23.39 -40.98 -2.72
CA THR A 138 24.27 -39.91 -2.18
C THR A 138 25.41 -40.52 -1.35
N PRO A 139 26.68 -40.16 -1.60
CA PRO A 139 27.81 -40.67 -0.81
C PRO A 139 27.73 -40.32 0.67
N SER A 140 28.14 -41.27 1.52
CA SER A 140 28.48 -40.97 2.92
C SER A 140 29.61 -39.93 2.96
N SER A 141 29.47 -38.91 3.80
CA SER A 141 30.47 -37.84 3.94
C SER A 141 30.36 -37.18 5.32
N ASP A 142 31.50 -36.95 5.97
CA ASP A 142 31.57 -36.20 7.23
C ASP A 142 31.51 -34.67 7.03
N GLN A 143 31.73 -34.17 5.81
CA GLN A 143 31.63 -32.75 5.44
C GLN A 143 31.03 -32.61 4.02
N ALA A 144 29.74 -32.92 3.87
CA ALA A 144 29.00 -32.56 2.66
C ALA A 144 28.53 -31.11 2.75
N ILE A 145 28.51 -30.39 1.62
CA ILE A 145 28.13 -28.98 1.58
C ILE A 145 26.78 -28.88 0.88
N LEU A 146 25.72 -28.68 1.65
CA LEU A 146 24.39 -28.38 1.13
C LEU A 146 24.37 -26.93 0.65
N ALA A 147 23.78 -26.67 -0.53
CA ALA A 147 23.63 -25.33 -1.07
C ALA A 147 22.22 -25.07 -1.60
N TRP A 148 21.62 -23.97 -1.12
CA TRP A 148 20.44 -23.34 -1.71
C TRP A 148 20.89 -22.22 -2.65
N SER A 149 20.27 -22.13 -3.83
CA SER A 149 20.41 -20.97 -4.73
C SER A 149 19.05 -20.43 -5.16
N TRP A 150 19.02 -19.15 -5.53
CA TRP A 150 17.81 -18.44 -5.95
C TRP A 150 18.09 -17.33 -6.96
N PHE A 151 17.19 -17.19 -7.93
CA PHE A 151 17.15 -16.12 -8.92
C PHE A 151 15.80 -15.40 -8.81
N ASN A 152 15.83 -14.13 -8.49
CA ASN A 152 14.67 -13.31 -8.14
C ASN A 152 13.80 -12.91 -9.36
N ASN A 153 12.47 -12.93 -9.20
CA ASN A 153 11.55 -12.50 -10.27
C ASN A 153 11.68 -10.99 -10.56
N LEU A 154 11.44 -10.15 -9.55
CA LEU A 154 11.44 -8.68 -9.66
C LEU A 154 12.75 -8.05 -9.14
N GLY A 155 13.13 -6.88 -9.64
CA GLY A 155 14.34 -6.15 -9.23
C GLY A 155 15.57 -6.46 -10.08
N ASN A 156 16.76 -6.11 -9.59
CA ASN A 156 18.05 -6.36 -10.28
C ASN A 156 18.17 -7.84 -10.70
N ARG A 157 18.83 -8.14 -11.83
CA ARG A 157 19.13 -9.53 -12.21
C ARG A 157 20.31 -10.04 -11.38
N GLU A 158 20.03 -10.83 -10.37
CA GLU A 158 20.99 -11.28 -9.35
C GLU A 158 21.01 -12.81 -9.21
N MET A 159 21.95 -13.34 -8.42
CA MET A 159 22.00 -14.74 -8.01
C MET A 159 22.32 -14.80 -6.52
N TYR A 160 21.51 -15.52 -5.76
CA TYR A 160 21.70 -15.75 -4.34
C TYR A 160 22.20 -17.19 -4.15
N MET A 161 23.14 -17.40 -3.23
CA MET A 161 23.63 -18.75 -2.86
C MET A 161 24.02 -18.78 -1.39
N ASN A 162 23.52 -19.76 -0.64
CA ASN A 162 23.85 -19.98 0.77
C ASN A 162 24.21 -21.46 0.97
N CYS A 163 25.21 -21.73 1.82
CA CYS A 163 25.73 -23.09 1.98
C CYS A 163 25.97 -23.44 3.45
N ALA A 164 25.57 -24.65 3.85
CA ALA A 164 25.78 -25.22 5.19
C ALA A 164 26.55 -26.54 5.07
N VAL A 165 27.35 -26.88 6.08
CA VAL A 165 28.02 -28.19 6.14
C VAL A 165 27.15 -29.16 6.94
N ILE A 166 26.92 -30.34 6.37
CA ILE A 166 26.12 -31.42 6.95
C ILE A 166 26.87 -32.75 6.82
N LYS A 167 26.55 -33.69 7.70
CA LYS A 167 27.05 -35.06 7.66
C LYS A 167 26.03 -35.98 6.99
N ILE A 168 26.46 -36.77 6.02
CA ILE A 168 25.63 -37.79 5.36
C ILE A 168 25.95 -39.17 5.92
N GLY A 169 24.97 -39.78 6.59
CA GLY A 169 24.97 -41.17 7.03
C GLY A 169 24.37 -42.12 5.99
N ASN A 170 24.68 -43.41 6.12
CA ASN A 170 24.10 -44.53 5.34
C ASN A 170 24.13 -44.37 3.80
N GLY A 171 25.04 -43.54 3.28
CA GLY A 171 25.08 -43.14 1.87
C GLY A 171 25.61 -44.21 0.91
N GLY A 172 25.09 -44.18 -0.32
CA GLY A 172 25.40 -45.13 -1.39
C GLY A 172 26.65 -44.80 -2.23
N SER A 173 26.68 -45.33 -3.46
CA SER A 173 27.89 -45.34 -4.32
C SER A 173 28.25 -43.98 -4.97
N GLY A 174 27.32 -43.04 -5.02
CA GLY A 174 27.50 -41.72 -5.63
C GLY A 174 27.50 -41.66 -7.16
N ASN A 175 27.33 -42.78 -7.86
CA ASN A 175 27.43 -42.80 -9.32
C ASN A 175 26.29 -42.03 -10.01
N ASN A 176 25.05 -42.15 -9.51
CA ASN A 176 23.91 -41.41 -10.05
C ASN A 176 23.89 -39.98 -9.51
N PHE A 177 24.22 -39.77 -8.22
CA PHE A 177 24.40 -38.45 -7.61
C PHE A 177 25.39 -37.59 -8.40
N ARG A 178 26.57 -38.13 -8.75
CA ARG A 178 27.60 -37.41 -9.54
C ARG A 178 27.20 -37.19 -11.00
N ALA A 179 26.25 -37.98 -11.53
CA ALA A 179 25.68 -37.83 -12.86
C ALA A 179 24.52 -36.82 -12.93
N GLN A 180 24.08 -36.25 -11.80
CA GLN A 180 23.10 -35.16 -11.81
C GLN A 180 23.68 -33.88 -12.46
N PRO A 181 22.81 -32.97 -12.94
CA PRO A 181 23.23 -31.65 -13.38
C PRO A 181 23.95 -30.88 -12.27
N ASP A 182 24.90 -30.04 -12.69
CA ASP A 182 25.47 -29.01 -11.83
C ASP A 182 24.48 -27.86 -11.61
N ILE A 183 24.69 -27.10 -10.53
CA ILE A 183 23.85 -25.96 -10.18
C ILE A 183 23.87 -24.87 -11.26
N PHE A 184 22.69 -24.40 -11.65
CA PHE A 184 22.54 -23.37 -12.67
C PHE A 184 23.13 -22.04 -12.20
N ARG A 185 23.81 -21.33 -13.10
CA ARG A 185 24.48 -20.05 -12.85
C ARG A 185 24.13 -19.03 -13.93
N ALA A 186 23.67 -17.88 -13.49
CA ALA A 186 23.46 -16.69 -14.30
C ALA A 186 23.80 -15.46 -13.45
N ASN A 187 23.93 -14.29 -14.09
CA ASN A 187 24.16 -13.00 -13.41
C ASN A 187 25.49 -12.89 -12.64
N VAL A 188 26.37 -13.91 -12.71
CA VAL A 188 27.66 -14.01 -11.97
C VAL A 188 28.86 -13.94 -12.92
N GLY A 189 28.87 -12.96 -13.83
CA GLY A 189 29.95 -12.73 -14.80
C GLY A 189 30.09 -13.77 -15.92
N ASN A 190 29.31 -14.86 -15.89
CA ASN A 190 29.47 -16.04 -16.73
C ASN A 190 28.79 -15.97 -18.12
N GLY A 191 28.50 -14.79 -18.64
CA GLY A 191 27.81 -14.58 -19.93
C GLY A 191 26.29 -14.86 -19.92
N CYS A 192 25.81 -15.78 -19.08
CA CYS A 192 24.39 -16.08 -18.90
C CYS A 192 23.66 -15.07 -17.99
N ARG A 193 22.41 -14.73 -18.31
CA ARG A 193 21.56 -13.75 -17.60
C ARG A 193 20.11 -14.19 -17.47
N THR A 194 19.46 -13.86 -16.36
CA THR A 194 17.99 -13.99 -16.23
C THR A 194 17.26 -12.79 -16.84
N VAL A 195 15.98 -12.97 -17.19
CA VAL A 195 15.12 -11.92 -17.80
C VAL A 195 14.46 -11.08 -16.69
N ASP A 196 14.19 -9.80 -16.94
CA ASP A 196 13.56 -8.89 -15.98
C ASP A 196 12.07 -9.21 -15.75
N ASN A 197 11.62 -9.16 -14.48
CA ASN A 197 10.22 -9.35 -14.05
C ASN A 197 9.61 -10.70 -14.49
N ALA A 198 10.44 -11.73 -14.57
CA ALA A 198 10.05 -13.08 -14.93
C ALA A 198 10.85 -14.11 -14.11
N ASP A 199 10.26 -15.28 -13.88
CA ASP A 199 10.97 -16.41 -13.29
C ASP A 199 11.90 -17.02 -14.34
N VAL A 200 13.02 -17.63 -13.94
CA VAL A 200 13.91 -18.32 -14.89
C VAL A 200 13.51 -19.78 -15.05
N MET A 201 13.19 -20.19 -16.28
CA MET A 201 13.13 -21.59 -16.70
C MET A 201 14.55 -22.15 -16.69
N ILE A 202 14.91 -22.83 -15.60
CA ILE A 202 16.25 -23.42 -15.44
C ILE A 202 16.45 -24.50 -16.52
N PRO A 203 17.51 -24.40 -17.37
CA PRO A 203 17.69 -25.32 -18.51
C PRO A 203 17.87 -26.79 -18.13
N ASN A 204 18.62 -27.06 -17.06
CA ASN A 204 18.93 -28.40 -16.54
C ASN A 204 18.50 -28.53 -15.07
N PRO A 205 17.19 -28.62 -14.77
CA PRO A 205 16.65 -28.48 -13.42
C PRO A 205 16.79 -29.74 -12.52
N GLY A 206 17.46 -30.80 -12.99
CA GLY A 206 17.54 -32.07 -12.28
C GLY A 206 16.24 -32.90 -12.37
N PRO A 207 16.14 -33.99 -11.57
CA PRO A 207 15.04 -34.95 -11.69
C PRO A 207 13.76 -34.52 -10.95
N ASN A 208 13.88 -33.83 -9.81
CA ASN A 208 12.75 -33.43 -8.97
C ASN A 208 12.44 -31.94 -9.18
N VAL A 209 11.55 -31.65 -10.11
CA VAL A 209 11.21 -30.29 -10.54
C VAL A 209 9.77 -29.96 -10.19
N GLU A 210 9.56 -28.79 -9.62
CA GLU A 210 8.25 -28.20 -9.37
C GLU A 210 8.09 -26.93 -10.20
N LEU A 211 6.89 -26.72 -10.76
CA LEU A 211 6.52 -25.52 -11.49
C LEU A 211 5.47 -24.78 -10.66
N ALA A 212 5.89 -23.77 -9.90
CA ALA A 212 5.02 -22.99 -9.02
C ALA A 212 4.71 -21.58 -9.58
N GLY A 213 5.56 -21.04 -10.46
CA GLY A 213 5.25 -19.85 -11.26
C GLY A 213 4.71 -20.18 -12.66
N SER A 214 3.97 -19.25 -13.26
CA SER A 214 3.36 -19.39 -14.60
C SER A 214 3.96 -18.45 -15.66
N ASN A 215 4.82 -17.52 -15.24
CA ASN A 215 5.51 -16.50 -16.04
C ASN A 215 7.02 -16.81 -16.20
N ALA A 216 7.41 -18.08 -16.07
CA ALA A 216 8.80 -18.49 -16.22
C ALA A 216 9.25 -18.50 -17.69
N VAL A 217 10.44 -17.95 -17.97
CA VAL A 217 11.01 -17.82 -19.31
C VAL A 217 12.46 -18.32 -19.38
N PRO A 218 12.96 -18.81 -20.54
CA PRO A 218 14.36 -19.19 -20.69
C PRO A 218 15.33 -18.04 -20.40
N PRO A 219 16.52 -18.31 -19.84
CA PRO A 219 17.57 -17.31 -19.66
C PRO A 219 18.20 -16.91 -21.00
N THR A 220 19.03 -15.86 -20.98
CA THR A 220 19.59 -15.22 -22.18
C THR A 220 21.11 -15.05 -22.09
N GLY A 221 21.79 -14.99 -23.24
CA GLY A 221 23.25 -14.98 -23.32
C GLY A 221 23.85 -16.39 -23.33
N ASP A 222 25.08 -16.53 -22.87
CA ASP A 222 25.88 -17.76 -22.95
C ASP A 222 25.49 -18.78 -21.87
N CYS A 223 24.24 -19.25 -21.93
CA CYS A 223 23.64 -20.14 -20.95
C CYS A 223 23.83 -21.63 -21.29
N GLU A 224 23.89 -22.46 -20.24
CA GLU A 224 23.95 -23.92 -20.35
C GLU A 224 22.70 -24.45 -21.09
N SER A 225 22.92 -25.25 -22.14
CA SER A 225 21.83 -25.84 -22.93
C SER A 225 21.19 -27.02 -22.20
N GLY A 226 19.87 -27.13 -22.24
CA GLY A 226 19.12 -28.18 -21.53
C GLY A 226 17.64 -28.26 -21.94
N PRO A 227 16.93 -29.34 -21.57
CA PRO A 227 15.55 -29.57 -21.99
C PRO A 227 14.55 -28.52 -21.47
N GLY A 228 14.88 -27.79 -20.39
CA GLY A 228 14.08 -26.67 -19.88
C GLY A 228 14.15 -25.38 -20.70
N ALA A 229 15.09 -25.27 -21.64
CA ALA A 229 15.34 -24.02 -22.41
C ALA A 229 14.49 -23.89 -23.70
N GLN A 230 13.56 -24.81 -23.98
CA GLN A 230 12.77 -24.77 -25.21
C GLN A 230 11.64 -23.73 -25.14
N SER A 231 11.69 -22.74 -26.03
CA SER A 231 10.59 -21.80 -26.26
C SER A 231 9.35 -22.53 -26.81
N PRO A 232 8.12 -22.03 -26.56
CA PRO A 232 6.89 -22.59 -27.16
C PRO A 232 6.97 -22.59 -28.70
N GLY A 233 7.14 -23.77 -29.29
CA GLY A 233 7.58 -23.92 -30.67
C GLY A 233 6.54 -23.53 -31.72
N GLY A 234 6.92 -22.64 -32.63
CA GLY A 234 6.31 -22.57 -33.97
C GLY A 234 6.86 -23.70 -34.84
N SER A 235 5.97 -24.48 -35.45
CA SER A 235 6.27 -25.43 -36.53
C SER A 235 6.14 -24.70 -37.89
N ASP A 236 6.83 -25.09 -38.98
CA ASP A 236 7.60 -26.31 -39.22
C ASP A 236 8.66 -26.14 -40.34
N SER A 237 9.41 -27.21 -40.61
CA SER A 237 10.00 -27.59 -41.92
C SER A 237 11.34 -26.99 -42.43
N ASN A 238 12.40 -27.78 -42.18
CA ASN A 238 13.13 -28.58 -43.20
C ASN A 238 14.31 -27.98 -44.02
N SER A 239 15.43 -28.74 -44.05
CA SER A 239 16.59 -28.71 -44.97
C SER A 239 17.54 -27.49 -44.88
N GLY A 240 18.85 -27.63 -45.03
CA GLY A 240 19.69 -28.81 -45.29
C GLY A 240 21.20 -28.54 -45.08
N SER A 241 22.05 -29.52 -45.40
CA SER A 241 23.49 -29.54 -45.06
C SER A 241 24.36 -28.45 -45.74
N GLY A 242 25.36 -27.93 -45.02
CA GLY A 242 26.44 -27.10 -45.57
C GLY A 242 27.58 -26.90 -44.57
N SER A 243 28.83 -27.09 -44.99
CA SER A 243 30.01 -27.08 -44.12
C SER A 243 31.16 -26.24 -44.71
N ASP A 244 31.67 -25.28 -43.94
CA ASP A 244 33.10 -24.91 -43.80
C ASP A 244 33.21 -23.78 -42.76
N SER A 245 34.19 -23.74 -41.83
CA SER A 245 35.66 -23.64 -41.96
C SER A 245 36.13 -22.24 -42.39
N GLY A 246 36.87 -21.52 -41.53
CA GLY A 246 37.41 -20.19 -41.89
C GLY A 246 37.92 -19.31 -40.74
N SER A 247 39.11 -19.61 -40.24
CA SER A 247 39.89 -18.81 -39.27
C SER A 247 40.11 -17.34 -39.68
N GLY A 248 40.36 -16.43 -38.70
CA GLY A 248 40.91 -15.10 -39.00
C GLY A 248 41.09 -14.15 -37.80
N CYS A 249 42.27 -14.13 -37.17
CA CYS A 249 42.63 -13.11 -36.16
C CYS A 249 43.09 -11.80 -36.82
N GLY A 250 42.94 -10.66 -36.14
CA GLY A 250 43.40 -9.35 -36.66
C GLY A 250 43.37 -8.20 -35.64
N SER A 251 44.27 -8.20 -34.66
CA SER A 251 44.44 -7.10 -33.71
C SER A 251 45.27 -5.94 -34.30
N GLY A 252 44.86 -4.70 -34.02
CA GLY A 252 45.57 -3.46 -34.37
C GLY A 252 45.25 -2.35 -33.37
N GLN A 253 46.19 -1.43 -33.11
CA GLN A 253 46.21 -0.60 -31.89
C GLN A 253 46.76 0.82 -32.15
N VAL A 254 46.55 1.72 -31.17
CA VAL A 254 47.25 3.03 -30.94
C VAL A 254 46.70 4.29 -31.66
N SER A 255 45.98 5.09 -30.87
CA SER A 255 46.17 6.52 -30.54
C SER A 255 46.71 7.55 -31.55
N GLY A 256 46.04 8.72 -31.60
CA GLY A 256 46.57 9.99 -32.14
C GLY A 256 45.64 11.19 -31.81
N VAL A 257 46.18 12.41 -31.71
CA VAL A 257 45.45 13.65 -31.35
C VAL A 257 45.78 14.76 -32.37
N GLY A 258 44.82 15.65 -32.69
CA GLY A 258 45.01 16.86 -33.50
C GLY A 258 43.74 17.73 -33.55
N GLU A 259 43.90 19.05 -33.72
CA GLU A 259 42.85 20.08 -33.66
C GLU A 259 42.68 20.82 -35.01
N ASP A 260 41.60 21.61 -35.10
CA ASP A 260 41.27 22.69 -36.06
C ASP A 260 41.06 22.41 -37.57
N GLY A 261 40.08 23.13 -38.16
CA GLY A 261 39.82 23.20 -39.61
C GLY A 261 38.35 23.50 -39.98
N ASP A 262 38.05 24.75 -40.36
CA ASP A 262 36.70 25.25 -40.74
C ASP A 262 36.07 24.61 -42.01
N GLY A 263 34.74 24.74 -42.17
CA GLY A 263 34.15 24.98 -43.51
C GLY A 263 32.74 24.45 -43.82
N GLU A 264 31.71 25.26 -43.55
CA GLU A 264 30.43 25.36 -44.32
C GLU A 264 29.49 24.11 -44.42
N ASN A 265 28.18 24.17 -44.74
CA ASN A 265 27.23 25.28 -44.93
C ASN A 265 25.77 24.89 -44.56
N GLU A 266 24.83 25.81 -44.83
CA GLU A 266 23.36 25.69 -44.89
C GLU A 266 22.54 25.68 -43.58
N LYS A 267 21.26 26.08 -43.73
CA LYS A 267 20.33 26.53 -42.67
C LYS A 267 18.91 25.91 -42.91
N PRO A 268 17.79 26.50 -42.44
CA PRO A 268 17.15 26.09 -41.19
C PRO A 268 15.66 25.72 -41.37
N TYR A 269 14.93 25.48 -40.27
CA TYR A 269 13.65 26.20 -40.03
C TYR A 269 13.22 26.09 -38.56
N LYS A 270 12.53 27.12 -38.05
CA LYS A 270 11.75 27.11 -36.78
C LYS A 270 10.42 27.88 -36.97
N PRO A 271 9.42 27.74 -36.08
CA PRO A 271 8.04 28.25 -36.26
C PRO A 271 7.95 29.78 -35.98
N VAL A 272 6.81 30.47 -35.77
CA VAL A 272 5.59 30.18 -34.96
C VAL A 272 4.42 31.16 -35.29
N THR A 273 3.15 30.76 -35.00
CA THR A 273 1.92 31.57 -34.74
C THR A 273 1.36 32.50 -35.86
N HIS A 274 0.07 32.93 -35.91
CA HIS A 274 -0.75 33.64 -34.89
C HIS A 274 -2.27 33.81 -35.24
N VAL A 275 -3.13 33.92 -34.20
CA VAL A 275 -4.26 34.93 -34.03
C VAL A 275 -5.58 34.69 -34.84
N CYS A 276 -6.82 35.08 -34.43
CA CYS A 276 -7.32 36.23 -33.60
C CYS A 276 -8.70 36.02 -32.87
N PHE A 277 -9.11 37.04 -32.09
CA PHE A 277 -10.43 37.38 -31.47
C PHE A 277 -11.01 36.43 -30.39
N GLY A 278 -11.57 36.87 -29.24
CA GLY A 278 -11.52 38.18 -28.52
C GLY A 278 -12.83 39.02 -28.50
N LEU A 279 -13.26 39.54 -27.32
CA LEU A 279 -13.87 40.89 -27.07
C LEU A 279 -14.45 41.09 -25.63
N TYR A 280 -14.34 42.32 -25.09
CA TYR A 280 -15.05 43.05 -23.98
C TYR A 280 -15.32 42.41 -22.58
N GLY A 281 -15.23 43.14 -21.44
CA GLY A 281 -14.63 44.48 -21.20
C GLY A 281 -15.10 45.26 -19.93
N ALA A 282 -14.17 45.98 -19.28
CA ALA A 282 -14.33 47.06 -18.26
C ALA A 282 -14.95 46.70 -16.88
N SER A 283 -14.65 47.34 -15.73
CA SER A 283 -13.75 48.45 -15.30
C SER A 283 -13.51 48.31 -13.76
N SER A 284 -12.89 49.18 -12.93
CA SER A 284 -12.21 50.49 -12.97
C SER A 284 -11.41 50.64 -11.65
N ASP A 285 -10.08 50.84 -11.66
CA ASP A 285 -9.34 52.13 -11.54
C ASP A 285 -8.93 52.58 -10.12
N VAL A 286 -7.63 52.89 -9.93
CA VAL A 286 -7.07 54.21 -9.49
C VAL A 286 -5.59 54.07 -9.05
N ALA A 287 -4.68 54.73 -9.79
CA ALA A 287 -3.41 55.42 -9.44
C ALA A 287 -2.40 54.83 -8.39
N ASN A 288 -1.09 55.16 -8.39
CA ASN A 288 -0.38 56.26 -9.04
C ASN A 288 1.17 56.03 -9.14
N GLN A 289 1.82 56.57 -10.19
CA GLN A 289 3.24 57.05 -10.28
C GLN A 289 4.43 56.12 -9.91
N SER A 290 5.64 56.22 -10.52
CA SER A 290 6.12 57.02 -11.67
C SER A 290 7.52 56.57 -12.17
N SER A 291 7.82 56.84 -13.46
CA SER A 291 9.16 57.07 -14.07
C SER A 291 10.25 55.97 -14.05
N SER A 292 11.06 55.74 -15.11
CA SER A 292 11.06 56.32 -16.48
C SER A 292 12.07 55.62 -17.43
N ASN A 293 11.69 55.54 -18.72
CA ASN A 293 12.54 55.62 -19.94
C ASN A 293 13.56 54.49 -20.28
N SER A 294 13.82 54.14 -21.56
CA SER A 294 13.16 54.53 -22.83
C SER A 294 13.66 53.76 -24.10
N HIS A 295 12.74 53.44 -25.03
CA HIS A 295 12.91 53.37 -26.52
C HIS A 295 13.86 52.31 -27.15
N VAL A 296 13.72 51.82 -28.41
CA VAL A 296 12.75 51.93 -29.55
C VAL A 296 12.94 50.66 -30.45
N ALA A 297 11.91 49.92 -30.92
CA ALA A 297 11.17 50.02 -32.21
C ALA A 297 12.02 49.89 -33.52
N THR A 298 11.58 49.33 -34.68
CA THR A 298 10.26 48.90 -35.21
C THR A 298 10.37 48.03 -36.50
N CYS A 299 9.31 47.26 -36.86
CA CYS A 299 8.76 46.88 -38.21
C CYS A 299 9.68 46.46 -39.40
N HIS A 300 9.32 45.57 -40.36
CA HIS A 300 8.07 45.41 -41.14
C HIS A 300 7.92 44.01 -41.83
N SER A 301 6.89 43.79 -42.67
CA SER A 301 6.56 42.55 -43.43
C SER A 301 6.06 42.88 -44.86
N PRO A 302 6.10 41.94 -45.84
CA PRO A 302 4.87 41.65 -46.61
C PRO A 302 4.68 40.21 -47.21
N ARG A 303 3.41 39.73 -47.24
CA ARG A 303 2.56 39.18 -48.36
C ARG A 303 3.19 38.32 -49.50
N LEU A 304 2.56 37.36 -50.22
CA LEU A 304 1.19 36.75 -50.39
C LEU A 304 1.38 35.43 -51.23
N ARG A 305 0.49 34.41 -51.41
CA ARG A 305 -0.88 34.37 -52.01
C ARG A 305 -1.44 32.90 -52.08
N THR A 306 -2.75 32.68 -51.80
CA THR A 306 -3.76 31.69 -52.37
C THR A 306 -3.37 30.26 -52.87
N ILE A 307 -4.16 29.17 -52.72
CA ILE A 307 -5.50 28.83 -53.31
C ILE A 307 -6.25 27.67 -52.54
N SER A 308 -7.58 27.54 -52.74
CA SER A 308 -8.62 26.49 -52.43
C SER A 308 -8.22 24.97 -52.32
N SER A 309 -9.03 24.00 -51.82
CA SER A 309 -10.52 23.90 -51.62
C SER A 309 -11.07 22.78 -50.68
N ARG A 310 -12.17 23.08 -49.94
CA ARG A 310 -13.41 22.31 -49.62
C ARG A 310 -13.49 20.80 -49.17
N HIS A 311 -14.25 20.59 -48.07
CA HIS A 311 -15.12 19.44 -47.68
C HIS A 311 -14.47 18.05 -47.39
N ASP A 312 -14.99 17.15 -46.53
CA ASP A 312 -16.32 17.09 -45.85
C ASP A 312 -16.28 16.51 -44.39
N SER A 313 -17.44 16.25 -43.76
CA SER A 313 -17.62 15.98 -42.30
C SER A 313 -17.94 14.51 -41.92
N VAL A 314 -17.97 14.18 -40.59
CA VAL A 314 -19.03 13.42 -39.83
C VAL A 314 -18.52 12.54 -38.65
N HIS A 315 -19.18 12.70 -37.48
CA HIS A 315 -19.32 11.86 -36.25
C HIS A 315 -18.18 11.00 -35.63
N GLY A 316 -18.18 10.96 -34.27
CA GLY A 316 -17.49 9.98 -33.42
C GLY A 316 -18.45 9.08 -32.62
N ILE A 317 -17.92 8.12 -31.84
CA ILE A 317 -18.69 7.06 -31.15
C ILE A 317 -18.20 6.85 -29.71
N TYR A 318 -19.12 6.67 -28.76
CA TYR A 318 -18.87 6.25 -27.37
C TYR A 318 -18.74 4.72 -27.23
N PHE A 319 -18.01 4.26 -26.22
CA PHE A 319 -18.13 2.89 -25.68
C PHE A 319 -18.31 2.89 -24.17
N LYS A 320 -19.09 1.92 -23.67
CA LYS A 320 -19.26 1.59 -22.23
C LYS A 320 -18.70 0.18 -21.95
N PRO A 321 -18.30 -0.12 -20.70
CA PRO A 321 -17.72 -1.40 -20.32
C PRO A 321 -18.78 -2.49 -20.05
N SER A 322 -18.32 -3.74 -19.93
CA SER A 322 -19.11 -4.90 -19.46
C SER A 322 -18.28 -5.74 -18.47
N SER A 323 -18.90 -6.19 -17.37
CA SER A 323 -18.24 -6.85 -16.25
C SER A 323 -18.33 -8.38 -16.28
N SER A 324 -17.35 -9.02 -15.63
CA SER A 324 -17.40 -10.30 -14.87
C SER A 324 -17.95 -11.59 -15.50
N TRP A 325 -17.33 -12.72 -15.15
CA TRP A 325 -17.95 -13.80 -14.35
C TRP A 325 -16.88 -14.85 -14.00
N PHE A 326 -16.82 -15.28 -12.74
CA PHE A 326 -16.02 -16.42 -12.26
C PHE A 326 -16.97 -17.52 -11.78
N GLY A 327 -16.55 -18.79 -11.84
CA GLY A 327 -17.31 -19.92 -11.32
C GLY A 327 -16.91 -21.23 -12.00
N GLY A 328 -16.25 -22.13 -11.26
CA GLY A 328 -15.82 -23.45 -11.74
C GLY A 328 -16.33 -24.59 -10.87
N MET A 329 -16.00 -25.85 -11.23
CA MET A 329 -16.13 -27.01 -10.34
C MET A 329 -15.26 -28.19 -10.82
N ASN A 330 -14.91 -29.09 -9.89
CA ASN A 330 -13.99 -30.22 -10.07
C ASN A 330 -14.68 -31.51 -10.57
N GLY A 331 -13.93 -32.48 -11.13
CA GLY A 331 -14.38 -33.89 -11.13
C GLY A 331 -13.82 -34.89 -12.16
N GLN A 332 -12.86 -35.71 -11.72
CA GLN A 332 -12.70 -37.17 -12.01
C GLN A 332 -12.49 -37.73 -13.46
N GLN A 333 -11.22 -38.02 -13.75
CA GLN A 333 -10.65 -39.34 -14.16
C GLN A 333 -10.92 -40.06 -15.52
N ARG A 334 -9.77 -40.50 -16.09
CA ARG A 334 -9.44 -41.79 -16.80
C ARG A 334 -9.62 -41.99 -18.33
N VAL A 335 -8.48 -41.83 -19.03
CA VAL A 335 -7.80 -42.82 -19.93
C VAL A 335 -8.46 -43.28 -21.25
N GLN A 336 -8.00 -42.67 -22.36
CA GLN A 336 -7.52 -43.26 -23.66
C GLN A 336 -8.42 -44.22 -24.52
N PRO A 337 -8.05 -44.58 -25.79
CA PRO A 337 -7.01 -44.05 -26.70
C PRO A 337 -7.45 -43.69 -28.15
N LEU A 338 -6.65 -42.83 -28.81
CA LEU A 338 -6.21 -42.83 -30.23
C LEU A 338 -7.09 -43.43 -31.38
N LYS A 339 -7.35 -42.63 -32.44
CA LYS A 339 -6.69 -42.79 -33.78
C LYS A 339 -7.06 -41.76 -34.88
N LYS A 340 -6.01 -41.08 -35.37
CA LYS A 340 -5.65 -40.72 -36.78
C LYS A 340 -6.68 -40.15 -37.80
N ASN A 341 -6.47 -38.86 -38.11
CA ASN A 341 -6.03 -38.28 -39.41
C ASN A 341 -6.91 -38.20 -40.70
N MET A 342 -6.81 -37.00 -41.31
CA MET A 342 -6.75 -36.65 -42.76
C MET A 342 -8.00 -36.66 -43.67
N GLN A 343 -8.51 -35.46 -44.00
CA GLN A 343 -8.32 -34.69 -45.28
C GLN A 343 -8.34 -35.42 -46.66
N PRO A 344 -8.63 -34.73 -47.81
CA PRO A 344 -9.31 -33.43 -48.05
C PRO A 344 -10.19 -33.34 -49.36
N LEU A 345 -10.54 -32.10 -49.77
CA LEU A 345 -10.86 -31.58 -51.14
C LEU A 345 -12.28 -31.69 -51.80
N ARG A 346 -12.45 -30.82 -52.83
CA ARG A 346 -13.62 -30.45 -53.70
C ARG A 346 -13.58 -31.24 -55.06
N PRO A 347 -14.42 -31.04 -56.13
CA PRO A 347 -15.40 -29.97 -56.45
C PRO A 347 -16.75 -30.37 -57.17
N LEU A 348 -17.64 -29.36 -57.38
CA LEU A 348 -18.49 -28.98 -58.57
C LEU A 348 -19.25 -30.05 -59.45
N LEU A 349 -20.25 -29.80 -60.33
CA LEU A 349 -20.96 -28.62 -60.95
C LEU A 349 -22.53 -28.86 -61.00
N PRO A 350 -23.32 -28.75 -62.11
CA PRO A 350 -24.28 -27.66 -62.46
C PRO A 350 -25.77 -28.16 -62.61
N ALA A 351 -26.78 -27.56 -63.29
CA ALA A 351 -26.98 -26.35 -64.13
C ALA A 351 -28.50 -25.95 -64.23
N GLN A 352 -28.83 -24.72 -64.67
CA GLN A 352 -30.08 -24.28 -65.38
C GLN A 352 -29.78 -22.92 -66.10
N ASP A 353 -30.38 -22.50 -67.22
CA ASP A 353 -31.66 -22.84 -67.88
C ASP A 353 -31.60 -22.76 -69.44
N SER A 354 -32.73 -23.12 -70.09
CA SER A 354 -33.15 -22.84 -71.50
C SER A 354 -32.70 -23.81 -72.63
N PRO A 355 -33.47 -23.94 -73.75
CA PRO A 355 -33.61 -25.23 -74.45
C PRO A 355 -33.30 -25.26 -75.97
N ALA A 356 -32.90 -26.44 -76.46
CA ALA A 356 -33.06 -26.91 -77.85
C ALA A 356 -33.06 -28.45 -77.91
N GLU A 357 -33.78 -29.04 -78.87
CA GLU A 357 -33.89 -30.49 -79.14
C GLU A 357 -32.89 -30.97 -80.23
N PRO A 358 -32.70 -32.30 -80.48
CA PRO A 358 -32.53 -33.40 -79.52
C PRO A 358 -31.46 -34.45 -79.94
N ALA A 359 -30.64 -34.99 -79.01
CA ALA A 359 -29.79 -36.17 -79.28
C ALA A 359 -29.41 -37.05 -78.06
N LYS A 360 -30.05 -38.23 -77.97
CA LYS A 360 -29.72 -39.54 -77.33
C LYS A 360 -28.56 -39.72 -76.30
N LEU A 361 -28.92 -40.33 -75.15
CA LEU A 361 -28.18 -41.27 -74.24
C LEU A 361 -26.83 -40.77 -73.60
N GLU A 362 -26.43 -41.13 -72.36
CA GLU A 362 -26.67 -42.35 -71.55
C GLU A 362 -26.58 -42.11 -70.00
N ASN A 363 -26.42 -43.16 -69.15
CA ASN A 363 -26.59 -43.15 -67.67
C ASN A 363 -25.29 -43.08 -66.83
N LEU A 364 -25.35 -42.66 -65.53
CA LEU A 364 -24.51 -43.11 -64.36
C LEU A 364 -24.99 -42.45 -62.99
N PRO A 365 -24.40 -42.67 -61.75
CA PRO A 365 -25.20 -43.12 -60.58
C PRO A 365 -25.39 -42.16 -59.36
N ARG A 366 -26.23 -42.58 -58.39
CA ARG A 366 -26.68 -41.83 -57.18
C ARG A 366 -25.64 -41.74 -56.02
N LYS A 367 -25.55 -40.56 -55.38
CA LYS A 367 -24.83 -40.30 -54.10
C LYS A 367 -25.71 -40.49 -52.85
N ARG A 368 -25.09 -40.72 -51.68
CA ARG A 368 -25.75 -40.77 -50.34
C ARG A 368 -25.80 -39.37 -49.68
N SER A 369 -26.84 -39.10 -48.89
CA SER A 369 -27.04 -37.80 -48.19
C SER A 369 -26.38 -37.74 -46.80
N ARG A 370 -26.13 -36.51 -46.30
CA ARG A 370 -25.58 -36.20 -44.97
C ARG A 370 -26.65 -36.31 -43.86
N PRO A 371 -26.28 -36.56 -42.59
CA PRO A 371 -27.21 -36.55 -41.46
C PRO A 371 -27.67 -35.13 -41.10
N VAL A 372 -28.90 -35.02 -40.58
CA VAL A 372 -29.56 -33.76 -40.22
C VAL A 372 -29.45 -33.51 -38.72
N GLN A 373 -28.98 -32.32 -38.31
CA GLN A 373 -28.75 -31.96 -36.89
C GLN A 373 -30.03 -31.95 -36.02
N ALA A 374 -31.18 -31.60 -36.59
CA ALA A 374 -32.47 -31.61 -35.89
C ALA A 374 -33.61 -32.00 -36.85
N ALA A 375 -34.35 -33.06 -36.52
CA ALA A 375 -35.55 -33.47 -37.25
C ALA A 375 -36.77 -32.63 -36.84
N CYS A 376 -37.67 -32.35 -37.79
CA CYS A 376 -38.96 -31.69 -37.50
C CYS A 376 -39.85 -32.54 -36.57
N ASN A 377 -40.80 -31.89 -35.89
CA ASN A 377 -41.71 -32.53 -34.94
C ASN A 377 -42.50 -33.70 -35.55
N ALA A 378 -42.99 -33.55 -36.79
CA ALA A 378 -43.77 -34.58 -37.45
C ALA A 378 -42.95 -35.83 -37.81
N CYS A 379 -41.75 -35.66 -38.39
CA CYS A 379 -40.84 -36.77 -38.68
C CYS A 379 -40.34 -37.44 -37.39
N ARG A 380 -40.04 -36.66 -36.34
CA ARG A 380 -39.63 -37.18 -35.03
C ARG A 380 -40.73 -38.03 -34.39
N LYS A 381 -41.98 -37.52 -34.33
CA LYS A 381 -43.14 -38.29 -33.80
C LYS A 381 -43.35 -39.61 -34.57
N ARG A 382 -43.12 -39.61 -35.88
CA ARG A 382 -43.28 -40.78 -36.77
C ARG A 382 -42.02 -41.66 -36.91
N LYS A 383 -40.92 -41.35 -36.20
CA LYS A 383 -39.60 -41.98 -36.33
C LYS A 383 -39.05 -42.07 -37.78
N SER A 384 -39.52 -41.22 -38.69
CA SER A 384 -39.11 -41.21 -40.10
C SER A 384 -37.86 -40.33 -40.32
N LYS A 385 -36.97 -40.75 -41.22
CA LYS A 385 -35.75 -40.00 -41.57
C LYS A 385 -36.09 -38.61 -42.15
N CYS A 386 -36.03 -37.58 -41.31
CA CYS A 386 -36.20 -36.19 -41.73
C CYS A 386 -35.03 -35.76 -42.64
N THR A 387 -35.33 -35.15 -43.77
CA THR A 387 -34.34 -34.67 -44.75
C THR A 387 -33.85 -33.25 -44.47
N GLY A 388 -34.49 -32.51 -43.56
CA GLY A 388 -33.93 -31.33 -42.90
C GLY A 388 -34.19 -29.99 -43.60
N GLU A 389 -34.85 -29.99 -44.75
CA GLU A 389 -35.23 -28.78 -45.46
C GLU A 389 -36.26 -27.97 -44.66
N ARG A 390 -36.21 -26.64 -44.83
CA ARG A 390 -37.09 -25.66 -44.17
C ARG A 390 -37.72 -24.77 -45.25
N PRO A 391 -38.98 -24.33 -45.11
CA PRO A 391 -39.86 -24.56 -43.96
C PRO A 391 -40.38 -26.00 -43.83
N THR A 392 -40.53 -26.74 -44.93
CA THR A 392 -41.05 -28.12 -44.92
C THR A 392 -40.03 -29.11 -45.49
N CYS A 393 -39.75 -30.21 -44.77
CA CYS A 393 -38.87 -31.26 -45.26
C CYS A 393 -39.58 -32.19 -46.26
N SER A 394 -38.83 -32.77 -47.21
CA SER A 394 -39.40 -33.56 -48.31
C SER A 394 -40.34 -34.70 -47.86
N VAL A 395 -40.03 -35.36 -46.74
CA VAL A 395 -40.86 -36.43 -46.16
C VAL A 395 -42.21 -35.91 -45.63
N CYS A 396 -42.25 -34.68 -45.11
CA CYS A 396 -43.49 -34.04 -44.68
C CYS A 396 -44.26 -33.46 -45.88
N LEU A 397 -43.56 -32.95 -46.90
CA LEU A 397 -44.13 -32.45 -48.15
C LEU A 397 -44.88 -33.57 -48.90
N TYR A 398 -44.20 -34.69 -49.16
CA TYR A 398 -44.79 -35.87 -49.81
C TYR A 398 -45.99 -36.43 -49.05
N ARG A 399 -45.93 -36.42 -47.71
CA ARG A 399 -47.02 -36.89 -46.83
C ARG A 399 -48.06 -35.83 -46.49
N ARG A 400 -48.02 -34.65 -47.13
CA ARG A 400 -48.92 -33.49 -46.91
C ARG A 400 -49.19 -33.21 -45.43
N SER A 401 -48.15 -33.24 -44.59
CA SER A 401 -48.28 -33.09 -43.13
C SER A 401 -47.48 -31.90 -42.60
N SER A 402 -48.09 -31.11 -41.70
CA SER A 402 -47.46 -29.93 -41.09
C SER A 402 -46.04 -30.22 -40.56
N CYS A 403 -45.09 -29.37 -40.93
CA CYS A 403 -43.66 -29.58 -40.72
C CYS A 403 -43.07 -28.49 -39.82
N GLU A 404 -43.26 -28.64 -38.52
CA GLU A 404 -42.78 -27.68 -37.52
C GLU A 404 -41.37 -28.02 -37.02
N TYR A 405 -40.51 -27.01 -36.88
CA TYR A 405 -39.17 -27.11 -36.26
C TYR A 405 -39.09 -26.22 -35.02
N THR A 406 -38.72 -26.78 -33.87
CA THR A 406 -38.59 -26.03 -32.60
C THR A 406 -37.20 -25.42 -32.38
N THR A 407 -36.29 -25.54 -33.34
CA THR A 407 -34.93 -24.97 -33.32
C THR A 407 -34.74 -24.03 -34.52
N ARG A 408 -33.85 -23.05 -34.41
CA ARG A 408 -33.38 -22.20 -35.53
C ARG A 408 -32.53 -23.02 -36.53
N PRO A 409 -32.30 -22.56 -37.77
CA PRO A 409 -31.33 -23.19 -38.67
C PRO A 409 -29.94 -23.29 -38.01
N GLY A 410 -29.30 -24.45 -38.10
CA GLY A 410 -28.01 -24.72 -37.43
C GLY A 410 -28.06 -24.91 -35.90
N GLU A 411 -29.18 -24.61 -35.24
CA GLU A 411 -29.34 -24.76 -33.79
C GLU A 411 -29.70 -26.20 -33.41
N SER A 412 -28.91 -26.81 -32.53
CA SER A 412 -29.18 -28.13 -31.95
C SER A 412 -30.37 -28.07 -30.99
N ARG A 413 -31.05 -29.21 -30.77
CA ARG A 413 -32.17 -29.26 -29.84
C ARG A 413 -31.77 -28.95 -28.38
N GLN A 414 -30.51 -29.18 -28.01
CA GLN A 414 -29.99 -28.85 -26.68
C GLN A 414 -29.77 -27.34 -26.55
N GLN A 415 -29.17 -26.69 -27.56
CA GLN A 415 -29.00 -25.23 -27.61
C GLN A 415 -30.35 -24.50 -27.58
N ALA A 416 -31.34 -24.97 -28.34
CA ALA A 416 -32.69 -24.42 -28.35
C ALA A 416 -33.41 -24.52 -26.98
N ASN A 417 -33.12 -25.59 -26.22
CA ASN A 417 -33.63 -25.77 -24.86
C ASN A 417 -32.93 -24.81 -23.88
N SER A 418 -31.58 -24.74 -23.89
CA SER A 418 -30.83 -23.83 -23.01
C SER A 418 -31.22 -22.37 -23.23
N ARG A 419 -31.39 -21.94 -24.49
CA ARG A 419 -31.88 -20.59 -24.81
C ARG A 419 -33.25 -20.31 -24.17
N LYS A 420 -34.21 -21.25 -24.30
CA LYS A 420 -35.53 -21.12 -23.65
C LYS A 420 -35.48 -21.17 -22.13
N HIS A 421 -34.53 -21.91 -21.54
CA HIS A 421 -34.37 -21.96 -20.10
C HIS A 421 -33.89 -20.61 -19.56
N ASN A 422 -32.84 -20.04 -20.16
CA ASN A 422 -32.32 -18.71 -19.79
C ASN A 422 -33.39 -17.61 -20.01
N GLU A 423 -34.16 -17.70 -21.10
CA GLU A 423 -35.28 -16.81 -21.44
C GLU A 423 -36.45 -16.86 -20.42
N VAL A 424 -36.63 -17.99 -19.73
CA VAL A 424 -37.57 -18.12 -18.60
C VAL A 424 -36.92 -17.68 -17.28
N GLN A 425 -35.66 -18.03 -17.03
CA GLN A 425 -34.92 -17.67 -15.82
C GLN A 425 -34.86 -16.14 -15.64
N GLY A 426 -34.51 -15.40 -16.70
CA GLY A 426 -34.48 -13.94 -16.70
C GLY A 426 -35.85 -13.25 -16.60
N ARG A 427 -36.96 -14.01 -16.76
CA ARG A 427 -38.31 -13.53 -16.49
C ARG A 427 -38.79 -13.81 -15.07
N ALA A 428 -38.20 -14.78 -14.36
CA ALA A 428 -38.47 -14.96 -12.94
C ALA A 428 -37.86 -13.81 -12.12
N THR A 429 -36.58 -13.50 -12.36
CA THR A 429 -35.83 -12.50 -11.59
C THR A 429 -36.41 -11.08 -11.66
N ILE A 430 -36.91 -10.64 -12.83
CA ILE A 430 -37.54 -9.30 -12.94
C ILE A 430 -38.86 -9.22 -12.15
N HIS A 431 -39.61 -10.32 -12.04
CA HIS A 431 -40.83 -10.36 -11.23
C HIS A 431 -40.51 -10.41 -9.72
N GLU A 432 -39.42 -11.08 -9.33
CA GLU A 432 -38.89 -11.04 -7.95
C GLU A 432 -38.44 -9.62 -7.56
N GLN A 433 -37.80 -8.87 -8.48
CA GLN A 433 -37.41 -7.47 -8.25
C GLN A 433 -38.61 -6.55 -8.03
N VAL A 434 -39.68 -6.65 -8.84
CA VAL A 434 -40.92 -5.89 -8.60
C VAL A 434 -41.55 -6.26 -7.25
N LEU A 435 -41.46 -7.52 -6.83
CA LEU A 435 -41.91 -8.00 -5.51
C LEU A 435 -41.04 -7.49 -4.35
N ALA A 436 -39.76 -7.20 -4.59
CA ALA A 436 -38.88 -6.54 -3.62
C ALA A 436 -39.19 -5.03 -3.51
N LEU A 437 -39.41 -4.34 -4.63
CA LEU A 437 -39.83 -2.94 -4.64
C LEU A 437 -41.13 -2.73 -3.85
N LEU A 438 -42.15 -3.58 -4.08
CA LEU A 438 -43.42 -3.54 -3.34
C LEU A 438 -43.31 -3.83 -1.83
N LYS A 439 -42.19 -4.40 -1.35
CA LYS A 439 -41.93 -4.62 0.08
C LYS A 439 -41.13 -3.49 0.74
N ASN A 440 -40.30 -2.80 -0.03
CA ASN A 440 -39.25 -1.93 0.49
C ASN A 440 -39.52 -0.44 0.24
N LEU A 441 -40.41 -0.10 -0.70
CA LEU A 441 -40.81 1.29 -0.95
C LEU A 441 -41.77 1.82 0.14
N PRO A 442 -41.76 3.15 0.41
CA PRO A 442 -42.80 3.81 1.18
C PRO A 442 -44.20 3.56 0.59
N GLU A 443 -45.23 3.51 1.43
CA GLU A 443 -46.55 3.00 1.02
C GLU A 443 -47.18 3.77 -0.16
N GLU A 444 -47.00 5.09 -0.23
CA GLU A 444 -47.47 5.91 -1.37
C GLU A 444 -46.77 5.54 -2.69
N ALA A 445 -45.46 5.31 -2.67
CA ALA A 445 -44.69 4.86 -3.84
C ALA A 445 -44.99 3.39 -4.20
N ALA A 446 -45.23 2.53 -3.20
CA ALA A 446 -45.67 1.15 -3.42
C ALA A 446 -47.08 1.09 -4.05
N GLN A 447 -47.98 1.99 -3.65
CA GLN A 447 -49.29 2.16 -4.29
C GLN A 447 -49.15 2.64 -5.75
N ASP A 448 -48.23 3.54 -6.06
CA ASP A 448 -48.01 4.01 -7.44
C ASP A 448 -47.43 2.90 -8.34
N VAL A 449 -46.49 2.08 -7.82
CA VAL A 449 -46.03 0.84 -8.47
C VAL A 449 -47.19 -0.14 -8.68
N PHE A 450 -48.06 -0.33 -7.69
CA PHE A 450 -49.22 -1.20 -7.80
C PHE A 450 -50.22 -0.71 -8.86
N GLN A 451 -50.47 0.60 -8.97
CA GLN A 451 -51.31 1.16 -10.05
C GLN A 451 -50.71 0.91 -11.44
N ARG A 452 -49.38 0.99 -11.59
CA ARG A 452 -48.68 0.71 -12.86
C ARG A 452 -48.73 -0.76 -13.25
N ILE A 453 -48.69 -1.68 -12.27
CA ILE A 453 -48.97 -3.10 -12.51
C ILE A 453 -50.43 -3.28 -12.98
N ARG A 454 -51.39 -2.58 -12.37
CA ARG A 454 -52.82 -2.65 -12.75
C ARG A 454 -53.12 -2.03 -14.11
N SER A 455 -52.37 -1.03 -14.55
CA SER A 455 -52.50 -0.45 -15.91
C SER A 455 -51.81 -1.29 -17.00
N GLY A 456 -51.14 -2.39 -16.63
CA GLY A 456 -50.53 -3.32 -17.57
C GLY A 456 -49.14 -2.90 -18.06
N ALA A 457 -48.44 -2.02 -17.33
CA ALA A 457 -47.03 -1.74 -17.60
C ALA A 457 -46.17 -2.99 -17.37
N ASP A 458 -45.11 -3.16 -18.16
CA ASP A 458 -44.22 -4.31 -18.01
C ASP A 458 -43.28 -4.17 -16.80
N ALA A 459 -42.85 -5.30 -16.25
CA ALA A 459 -42.04 -5.36 -15.04
C ALA A 459 -40.68 -4.64 -15.19
N THR A 460 -40.08 -4.64 -16.38
CA THR A 460 -38.77 -4.00 -16.62
C THR A 460 -38.92 -2.48 -16.65
N THR A 461 -39.95 -1.96 -17.32
CA THR A 461 -40.28 -0.52 -17.30
C THR A 461 -40.62 -0.03 -15.89
N ILE A 462 -41.30 -0.85 -15.07
CA ILE A 462 -41.60 -0.53 -13.67
C ILE A 462 -40.31 -0.41 -12.84
N VAL A 463 -39.40 -1.40 -12.90
CA VAL A 463 -38.10 -1.35 -12.18
C VAL A 463 -37.29 -0.13 -12.61
N ASN A 464 -37.05 0.03 -13.92
CA ASN A 464 -36.26 1.13 -14.46
C ASN A 464 -36.80 2.52 -14.08
N HIS A 465 -38.13 2.67 -13.97
CA HIS A 465 -38.75 3.95 -13.60
C HIS A 465 -38.62 4.27 -12.11
N VAL A 466 -38.67 3.25 -11.25
CA VAL A 466 -38.42 3.42 -9.81
C VAL A 466 -36.94 3.74 -9.57
N GLU A 467 -36.02 3.02 -10.20
CA GLU A 467 -34.57 3.29 -10.10
C GLU A 467 -34.23 4.71 -10.59
N ALA A 468 -34.80 5.16 -11.70
CA ALA A 468 -34.63 6.53 -12.20
C ALA A 468 -35.27 7.59 -11.29
N GLY A 469 -36.42 7.28 -10.67
CA GLY A 469 -37.09 8.18 -9.72
C GLY A 469 -36.32 8.33 -8.41
N ASP A 470 -35.78 7.23 -7.88
CA ASP A 470 -34.91 7.21 -6.71
C ASP A 470 -33.60 7.98 -6.97
N LEU A 471 -32.94 7.77 -8.13
CA LEU A 471 -31.79 8.58 -8.53
C LEU A 471 -32.11 10.09 -8.54
N LEU A 472 -33.26 10.48 -9.10
CA LEU A 472 -33.67 11.89 -9.15
C LEU A 472 -34.02 12.46 -7.78
N LEU A 473 -34.57 11.65 -6.86
CA LEU A 473 -34.79 12.04 -5.46
C LEU A 473 -33.46 12.18 -4.70
N GLN A 474 -32.53 11.26 -4.87
CA GLN A 474 -31.18 11.33 -4.30
C GLN A 474 -30.38 12.53 -4.84
N MET A 475 -30.64 12.96 -6.08
CA MET A 475 -30.09 14.19 -6.66
C MET A 475 -30.83 15.48 -6.24
N ALA A 476 -32.08 15.38 -5.79
CA ALA A 476 -32.90 16.53 -5.39
C ALA A 476 -32.82 16.84 -3.88
N VAL A 477 -32.58 15.83 -3.04
CA VAL A 477 -32.29 16.02 -1.61
C VAL A 477 -30.86 16.50 -1.46
N THR A 478 -30.67 17.78 -1.13
CA THR A 478 -29.40 18.25 -0.56
C THR A 478 -29.14 17.48 0.74
N PRO A 479 -28.06 16.68 0.86
CA PRO A 479 -27.80 15.93 2.08
C PRO A 479 -27.59 16.88 3.25
N GLU A 480 -28.12 16.53 4.44
CA GLU A 480 -27.64 17.21 5.65
C GLU A 480 -26.16 16.83 5.83
N THR A 481 -25.34 17.88 5.85
CA THR A 481 -23.88 17.84 5.85
C THR A 481 -23.31 18.20 7.22
N ARG A 482 -24.16 18.74 8.11
CA ARG A 482 -23.88 18.85 9.54
C ARG A 482 -24.05 17.49 10.18
N LEU A 483 -22.94 16.86 10.54
CA LEU A 483 -22.93 15.56 11.20
C LEU A 483 -22.40 15.68 12.63
N ARG A 484 -23.11 15.04 13.55
CA ARG A 484 -22.65 14.67 14.89
C ARG A 484 -22.62 13.15 14.96
N TYR A 485 -21.59 12.59 15.57
CA TYR A 485 -21.51 11.17 15.88
C TYR A 485 -22.09 10.91 17.27
N ASP A 486 -22.89 9.86 17.43
CA ASP A 486 -23.38 9.41 18.74
C ASP A 486 -22.45 8.36 19.35
N PHE A 487 -22.16 8.49 20.65
CA PHE A 487 -21.22 7.61 21.35
C PHE A 487 -21.71 6.14 21.35
N PRO A 488 -20.83 5.15 21.08
CA PRO A 488 -21.22 3.77 20.79
C PRO A 488 -21.68 2.93 21.99
N TYR A 489 -21.79 3.51 23.20
CA TYR A 489 -22.17 2.77 24.41
C TYR A 489 -23.07 3.57 25.37
N ARG A 490 -22.66 4.80 25.71
CA ARG A 490 -23.49 5.76 26.45
C ARG A 490 -23.56 7.06 25.67
N SER A 491 -24.75 7.45 25.23
CA SER A 491 -25.03 8.64 24.41
C SER A 491 -24.70 9.98 25.09
N GLU A 492 -24.70 10.00 26.43
CA GLU A 492 -24.43 11.16 27.28
C GLU A 492 -22.93 11.33 27.57
N MET A 493 -22.51 12.59 27.77
CA MET A 493 -21.18 12.91 28.31
C MET A 493 -21.17 12.67 29.84
N PRO A 494 -20.34 11.76 30.40
CA PRO A 494 -20.38 11.48 31.84
C PRO A 494 -20.02 12.69 32.72
N GLU A 495 -20.76 12.88 33.82
CA GLU A 495 -20.72 14.08 34.67
C GLU A 495 -19.33 14.43 35.21
N ILE A 496 -18.49 13.43 35.46
CA ILE A 496 -17.10 13.59 35.94
C ILE A 496 -16.25 14.46 35.00
N TYR A 497 -16.56 14.47 33.70
CA TYR A 497 -15.88 15.32 32.73
C TYR A 497 -16.48 16.73 32.66
N ILE A 498 -17.72 16.95 33.10
CA ILE A 498 -18.42 18.24 33.01
C ILE A 498 -17.82 19.26 33.99
N GLN A 499 -17.42 18.82 35.17
CA GLN A 499 -16.96 19.71 36.24
C GLN A 499 -15.56 20.32 35.96
N ASN A 500 -15.51 21.65 35.95
CA ASN A 500 -14.30 22.45 35.76
C ASN A 500 -13.49 22.00 34.53
N ASN A 501 -14.08 22.14 33.34
CA ASN A 501 -13.49 21.67 32.08
C ASN A 501 -13.59 22.72 30.96
N PRO A 502 -12.47 23.31 30.49
CA PRO A 502 -12.50 24.41 29.54
C PRO A 502 -13.03 24.00 28.17
N TYR A 503 -12.89 22.73 27.78
CA TYR A 503 -13.32 22.24 26.47
C TYR A 503 -14.83 22.05 26.35
N LEU A 504 -15.58 22.11 27.46
CA LEU A 504 -17.04 22.01 27.46
C LEU A 504 -17.73 23.38 27.45
N ASN A 505 -16.95 24.45 27.40
CA ASN A 505 -17.37 25.81 27.04
C ASN A 505 -16.91 26.17 25.60
N SER A 506 -16.67 25.16 24.74
CA SER A 506 -16.15 25.34 23.38
C SER A 506 -17.26 25.33 22.33
N PHE A 507 -17.04 26.04 21.22
CA PHE A 507 -17.99 26.08 20.10
C PHE A 507 -18.23 24.68 19.47
N ILE A 508 -17.23 23.79 19.52
CA ILE A 508 -17.37 22.41 19.02
C ILE A 508 -18.29 21.55 19.91
N TYR A 509 -18.29 21.78 21.24
CA TYR A 509 -19.22 21.12 22.17
C TYR A 509 -20.62 21.73 22.15
N GLU A 510 -20.72 23.07 22.03
CA GLU A 510 -22.00 23.75 21.82
C GLU A 510 -22.68 23.23 20.54
N ALA A 511 -21.94 23.21 19.42
CA ALA A 511 -22.41 22.67 18.15
C ALA A 511 -22.74 21.17 18.18
N ALA A 512 -22.27 20.43 19.18
CA ALA A 512 -22.65 19.02 19.37
C ALA A 512 -23.92 18.91 20.24
N SER A 513 -24.05 19.78 21.25
CA SER A 513 -25.19 19.80 22.18
C SER A 513 -26.51 20.18 21.50
N LEU A 514 -26.46 21.03 20.46
CA LEU A 514 -27.64 21.45 19.67
C LEU A 514 -28.42 20.28 19.02
N TYR A 515 -27.82 19.10 18.86
CA TYR A 515 -28.42 17.94 18.18
C TYR A 515 -28.73 16.78 19.14
N SER A 516 -28.92 17.04 20.44
CA SER A 516 -29.21 16.00 21.43
C SER A 516 -30.70 15.63 21.48
N ALA A 517 -31.02 14.35 21.24
CA ALA A 517 -32.37 13.84 20.96
C ALA A 517 -33.31 13.72 22.18
N HIS A 518 -33.08 14.45 23.28
CA HIS A 518 -33.92 14.39 24.51
C HIS A 518 -34.61 15.73 24.85
N GLY A 519 -34.55 16.71 23.96
CA GLY A 519 -35.25 17.99 24.10
C GLY A 519 -36.77 17.92 23.85
N GLN A 520 -37.56 17.30 24.74
CA GLN A 520 -39.03 17.45 24.73
C GLN A 520 -39.53 18.82 25.26
N GLY A 521 -38.61 19.72 25.65
CA GLY A 521 -38.95 21.10 25.97
C GLY A 521 -39.17 21.94 24.70
N ARG A 522 -40.25 22.74 24.67
CA ARG A 522 -40.34 23.88 23.74
C ARG A 522 -39.09 24.76 23.86
N PRO A 523 -38.56 25.37 22.78
CA PRO A 523 -37.41 26.25 22.84
C PRO A 523 -37.73 27.47 23.72
N SER A 524 -37.24 27.45 24.97
CA SER A 524 -37.67 28.33 26.04
C SER A 524 -36.55 29.33 26.39
N HIS A 525 -36.51 30.43 25.64
CA HIS A 525 -35.74 31.64 25.97
C HIS A 525 -34.24 31.49 26.31
N ALA A 526 -33.55 30.50 25.74
CA ALA A 526 -32.17 30.73 25.31
C ALA A 526 -32.18 31.77 24.16
N THR A 527 -31.24 32.71 24.14
CA THR A 527 -31.23 33.83 23.19
C THR A 527 -31.05 33.35 21.75
N ALA A 528 -32.14 33.38 20.98
CA ALA A 528 -32.22 32.91 19.59
C ALA A 528 -31.57 33.88 18.57
N SER A 529 -30.31 34.24 18.79
CA SER A 529 -29.46 34.99 17.86
C SER A 529 -28.28 34.17 17.32
N GLY A 530 -27.73 33.23 18.09
CA GLY A 530 -26.51 32.49 17.70
C GLY A 530 -26.72 31.32 16.72
N SER A 531 -27.94 30.82 16.57
CA SER A 531 -28.20 29.54 15.87
C SER A 531 -28.03 29.57 14.33
N GLN A 532 -27.75 30.74 13.74
CA GLN A 532 -27.46 30.88 12.30
C GLN A 532 -25.97 31.13 11.98
N GLU A 533 -25.11 31.38 12.97
CA GLU A 533 -23.77 31.95 12.74
C GLU A 533 -22.58 31.02 13.08
N LEU A 534 -22.81 29.79 13.57
CA LEU A 534 -21.71 28.83 13.77
C LEU A 534 -21.12 28.36 12.44
N GLN A 535 -19.83 28.64 12.24
CA GLN A 535 -19.05 28.30 11.05
C GLN A 535 -19.12 26.80 10.71
N SER A 536 -18.97 26.47 9.42
CA SER A 536 -19.00 25.07 8.91
C SER A 536 -18.03 24.14 9.65
N VAL A 537 -16.87 24.64 10.08
CA VAL A 537 -15.84 23.87 10.78
C VAL A 537 -16.32 23.29 12.13
N TYR A 538 -17.24 23.97 12.83
CA TYR A 538 -17.80 23.51 14.10
C TYR A 538 -19.00 22.60 13.94
N THR A 539 -19.63 22.55 12.76
CA THR A 539 -20.89 21.81 12.53
C THR A 539 -20.72 20.59 11.62
N ARG A 540 -19.61 20.49 10.87
CA ARG A 540 -19.36 19.45 9.86
C ARG A 540 -18.05 18.69 10.13
N PRO A 541 -17.96 17.40 9.79
CA PRO A 541 -16.74 16.62 10.00
C PRO A 541 -15.63 17.03 9.04
N PHE A 542 -14.39 17.06 9.53
CA PHE A 542 -13.21 17.45 8.75
C PHE A 542 -13.03 16.64 7.46
N HIS A 543 -13.40 15.36 7.46
CA HIS A 543 -13.26 14.49 6.30
C HIS A 543 -14.32 14.73 5.21
N ALA A 544 -15.38 15.50 5.47
CA ALA A 544 -16.33 15.93 4.45
C ALA A 544 -15.81 17.13 3.64
N ALA A 545 -14.79 17.84 4.13
CA ALA A 545 -14.17 18.94 3.40
C ALA A 545 -13.26 18.42 2.27
N GLN A 546 -13.07 19.25 1.25
CA GLN A 546 -12.09 19.07 0.18
C GLN A 546 -10.97 20.11 0.30
N VAL A 547 -9.75 19.78 -0.12
CA VAL A 547 -8.63 20.73 -0.15
C VAL A 547 -8.61 21.45 -1.49
N VAL A 548 -8.71 22.78 -1.44
CA VAL A 548 -8.65 23.66 -2.62
C VAL A 548 -7.23 24.18 -2.79
N GLU A 549 -6.51 23.61 -3.76
CA GLU A 549 -5.13 23.96 -4.10
C GLU A 549 -5.00 24.00 -5.64
N PRO A 550 -5.11 25.19 -6.27
CA PRO A 550 -5.21 25.30 -7.72
C PRO A 550 -4.04 24.68 -8.48
N ARG A 551 -2.81 24.78 -7.94
CA ARG A 551 -1.57 24.28 -8.58
C ARG A 551 -1.56 22.78 -8.80
N LEU A 552 -2.35 22.01 -8.05
CA LEU A 552 -2.48 20.58 -8.33
C LEU A 552 -3.12 20.33 -9.69
N SER A 553 -4.05 21.17 -10.15
CA SER A 553 -4.74 20.99 -11.44
C SER A 553 -3.77 21.05 -12.63
N ASP A 554 -2.72 21.86 -12.53
CA ASP A 554 -1.67 22.02 -13.54
C ASP A 554 -0.53 20.98 -13.38
N ALA A 555 -0.55 20.16 -12.32
CA ALA A 555 0.55 19.27 -11.97
C ALA A 555 0.52 17.98 -12.79
N LYS A 556 1.61 17.73 -13.53
CA LYS A 556 1.95 16.45 -14.16
C LYS A 556 2.82 15.63 -13.21
N VAL A 557 2.16 14.91 -12.30
CA VAL A 557 2.78 14.01 -11.31
C VAL A 557 3.38 12.79 -12.01
N SER A 558 2.79 12.35 -13.13
CA SER A 558 3.27 11.30 -14.04
C SER A 558 4.71 11.51 -14.53
N TRP A 559 5.19 12.76 -14.62
CA TRP A 559 6.57 13.06 -14.98
C TRP A 559 7.59 12.64 -13.90
N TRP A 560 7.12 12.47 -12.65
CA TRP A 560 7.97 12.20 -11.49
C TRP A 560 8.00 10.72 -11.06
N THR A 561 7.19 9.84 -11.66
CA THR A 561 7.06 8.43 -11.26
C THR A 561 6.85 7.49 -12.45
N ASN A 562 7.39 6.27 -12.36
CA ASN A 562 7.19 5.19 -13.33
C ASN A 562 6.04 4.24 -12.91
N VAL A 563 5.30 4.54 -11.84
CA VAL A 563 4.31 3.62 -11.24
C VAL A 563 2.91 3.79 -11.81
N CYS A 564 2.52 5.02 -12.12
CA CYS A 564 1.18 5.40 -12.55
C CYS A 564 1.25 6.60 -13.51
N ASP A 565 0.41 6.60 -14.54
CA ASP A 565 0.25 7.64 -15.54
C ASP A 565 -1.04 8.48 -15.38
N ASP A 566 -1.96 8.06 -14.50
CA ASP A 566 -3.16 8.82 -14.14
C ASP A 566 -2.83 10.00 -13.22
N ASP A 567 -2.55 11.14 -13.85
CA ASP A 567 -2.36 12.43 -13.17
C ASP A 567 -3.58 12.85 -12.34
N SER A 568 -4.80 12.51 -12.73
CA SER A 568 -6.01 12.92 -11.99
C SER A 568 -6.08 12.20 -10.65
N LEU A 569 -5.89 10.88 -10.65
CA LEU A 569 -5.79 10.06 -9.45
C LEU A 569 -4.63 10.53 -8.55
N MET A 570 -3.44 10.79 -9.13
CA MET A 570 -2.29 11.24 -8.33
C MET A 570 -2.48 12.63 -7.71
N GLN A 571 -3.20 13.54 -8.39
CA GLN A 571 -3.61 14.81 -7.80
C GLN A 571 -4.60 14.61 -6.64
N ASP A 572 -5.59 13.72 -6.78
CA ASP A 572 -6.57 13.43 -5.73
C ASP A 572 -5.95 12.71 -4.51
N LEU A 573 -4.95 11.86 -4.73
CA LEU A 573 -4.08 11.34 -3.67
C LEU A 573 -3.40 12.50 -2.91
N LEU A 574 -2.78 13.46 -3.60
CA LEU A 574 -2.16 14.62 -2.96
C LEU A 574 -3.19 15.49 -2.22
N ARG A 575 -4.39 15.71 -2.76
CA ARG A 575 -5.51 16.41 -2.06
C ARG A 575 -5.91 15.67 -0.77
N ALA A 576 -5.98 14.34 -0.80
CA ALA A 576 -6.30 13.53 0.38
C ALA A 576 -5.19 13.57 1.45
N LEU A 577 -3.90 13.55 1.05
CA LEU A 577 -2.77 13.69 1.96
C LEU A 577 -2.72 15.08 2.60
N PHE A 578 -2.94 16.15 1.82
CA PHE A 578 -2.99 17.52 2.34
C PHE A 578 -4.16 17.74 3.31
N ARG A 579 -5.25 16.96 3.18
CA ARG A 579 -6.34 16.94 4.16
C ARG A 579 -5.96 16.17 5.42
N CYS A 580 -5.73 14.85 5.33
CA CYS A 580 -5.53 14.01 6.52
C CYS A 580 -4.20 14.34 7.23
N GLU A 581 -3.07 14.08 6.58
CA GLU A 581 -1.83 13.71 7.28
C GLU A 581 -0.67 14.71 7.14
N TYR A 582 -0.66 15.54 6.08
CA TYR A 582 0.38 16.56 5.90
C TYR A 582 0.50 17.48 7.12
N GLN A 583 -0.63 17.80 7.77
CA GLN A 583 -0.66 18.66 8.94
C GLN A 583 0.18 18.11 10.12
N PHE A 584 0.44 16.80 10.18
CA PHE A 584 1.18 16.15 11.27
C PHE A 584 2.66 15.93 10.93
N SER A 585 2.93 15.35 9.74
CA SER A 585 4.29 15.08 9.28
C SER A 585 5.01 16.36 8.84
N ALA A 586 4.30 17.25 8.14
CA ALA A 586 4.74 18.56 7.67
C ALA A 586 6.15 18.57 7.03
N ALA A 587 6.56 17.46 6.40
CA ALA A 587 7.96 17.17 6.10
C ALA A 587 8.61 18.19 5.16
N PHE A 588 7.85 18.67 4.18
CA PHE A 588 8.22 19.69 3.20
C PHE A 588 7.26 20.89 3.28
N GLN A 589 7.65 22.04 2.73
CA GLN A 589 6.78 23.21 2.64
C GLN A 589 5.91 23.08 1.39
N LYS A 590 4.58 23.00 1.56
CA LYS A 590 3.61 22.71 0.49
C LYS A 590 3.83 23.54 -0.77
N ASP A 591 3.97 24.85 -0.64
CA ASP A 591 3.96 25.77 -1.78
C ASP A 591 5.19 25.58 -2.66
N LEU A 592 6.38 25.55 -2.04
CA LEU A 592 7.66 25.30 -2.73
C LEU A 592 7.68 23.93 -3.40
N PHE A 593 7.12 22.90 -2.74
CA PHE A 593 6.97 21.56 -3.31
C PHE A 593 6.05 21.55 -4.54
N LEU A 594 4.90 22.25 -4.48
CA LEU A 594 3.95 22.32 -5.59
C LEU A 594 4.44 23.20 -6.75
N GLU A 595 5.13 24.29 -6.45
CA GLU A 595 5.78 25.15 -7.43
C GLU A 595 6.85 24.39 -8.21
N ASP A 596 7.68 23.59 -7.54
CA ASP A 596 8.69 22.75 -8.19
C ASP A 596 8.09 21.52 -8.90
N LEU A 597 7.02 20.92 -8.37
CA LEU A 597 6.24 19.83 -9.00
C LEU A 597 5.69 20.26 -10.36
N VAL A 598 5.02 21.42 -10.43
CA VAL A 598 4.46 21.98 -11.67
C VAL A 598 5.56 22.48 -12.60
N ALA A 599 6.61 23.13 -12.07
CA ALA A 599 7.71 23.67 -12.88
C ALA A 599 8.78 22.63 -13.27
N GLN A 600 8.62 21.36 -12.89
CA GLN A 600 9.58 20.26 -13.13
C GLN A 600 11.00 20.55 -12.60
N LYS A 601 11.09 21.23 -11.45
CA LYS A 601 12.34 21.65 -10.79
C LYS A 601 12.67 20.74 -9.60
N GLN A 602 13.97 20.59 -9.32
CA GLN A 602 14.49 19.63 -8.34
C GLN A 602 15.05 20.26 -7.05
N ASP A 603 14.70 21.51 -6.72
CA ASP A 603 15.16 22.16 -5.48
C ASP A 603 14.31 21.72 -4.27
N PHE A 604 12.99 21.59 -4.45
CA PHE A 604 12.02 21.20 -3.43
C PHE A 604 11.06 20.07 -3.85
N CYS A 605 11.10 19.61 -5.11
CA CYS A 605 10.47 18.38 -5.55
C CYS A 605 11.53 17.35 -6.00
N SER A 606 11.22 16.05 -5.91
CA SER A 606 12.03 15.00 -6.55
C SER A 606 11.20 13.74 -6.76
N SER A 607 11.59 12.86 -7.70
CA SER A 607 10.92 11.56 -7.89
C SER A 607 10.91 10.73 -6.60
N LEU A 608 12.01 10.77 -5.83
CA LEU A 608 12.11 10.11 -4.54
C LEU A 608 11.04 10.64 -3.56
N LEU A 609 10.92 11.96 -3.44
CA LEU A 609 9.96 12.60 -2.56
C LEU A 609 8.52 12.36 -3.02
N ILE A 610 8.24 12.46 -4.33
CA ILE A 610 6.91 12.21 -4.91
C ILE A 610 6.46 10.77 -4.65
N ASN A 611 7.30 9.76 -4.90
CA ASN A 611 6.89 8.37 -4.73
C ASN A 611 6.58 8.02 -3.26
N ILE A 612 7.39 8.45 -2.28
CA ILE A 612 7.05 8.21 -0.87
C ILE A 612 5.83 9.03 -0.40
N THR A 613 5.63 10.23 -0.96
CA THR A 613 4.44 11.06 -0.72
C THR A 613 3.18 10.40 -1.26
N LEU A 614 3.21 9.83 -2.46
CA LEU A 614 2.08 9.10 -3.07
C LEU A 614 1.80 7.77 -2.37
N ALA A 615 2.83 7.03 -1.92
CA ALA A 615 2.66 5.81 -1.12
C ALA A 615 1.85 6.11 0.16
N TYR A 616 2.24 7.15 0.89
CA TYR A 616 1.53 7.62 2.10
C TYR A 616 0.13 8.17 1.76
N ALA A 617 -0.01 8.90 0.65
CA ALA A 617 -1.31 9.40 0.18
C ALA A 617 -2.31 8.28 -0.12
N CYS A 618 -1.87 7.12 -0.62
CA CYS A 618 -2.74 5.95 -0.82
C CYS A 618 -3.44 5.53 0.48
N VAL A 619 -2.78 5.61 1.63
CA VAL A 619 -3.34 5.29 2.97
C VAL A 619 -4.50 6.24 3.33
N CYS A 620 -4.45 7.49 2.84
CA CYS A 620 -5.43 8.53 3.11
C CYS A 620 -6.71 8.43 2.23
N TYR A 621 -6.69 7.66 1.14
CA TYR A 621 -7.64 7.81 0.03
C TYR A 621 -8.88 6.88 0.14
N PRO A 622 -10.09 7.39 0.46
CA PRO A 622 -11.20 6.51 0.90
C PRO A 622 -11.71 5.49 -0.11
N GLN A 623 -11.47 5.69 -1.41
CA GLN A 623 -11.94 4.80 -2.48
C GLN A 623 -11.13 3.49 -2.57
N PHE A 624 -9.92 3.43 -2.00
CA PHE A 624 -9.13 2.20 -1.97
C PHE A 624 -9.57 1.32 -0.79
N SER A 625 -9.94 0.08 -1.06
CA SER A 625 -10.36 -0.92 -0.06
C SER A 625 -9.18 -1.64 0.60
N ASN A 626 -8.06 -1.76 -0.09
CA ASN A 626 -6.87 -2.53 0.28
C ASN A 626 -5.72 -1.67 0.87
N ARG A 627 -6.03 -0.50 1.45
CA ARG A 627 -5.04 0.46 1.97
C ARG A 627 -4.16 -0.06 3.10
N VAL A 628 -4.67 -1.04 3.83
CA VAL A 628 -4.02 -1.72 4.96
C VAL A 628 -2.88 -2.62 4.48
N GLU A 629 -3.00 -3.17 3.27
CA GLU A 629 -2.17 -4.23 2.71
C GLU A 629 -0.84 -3.70 2.16
N TYR A 630 -0.03 -3.06 3.01
CA TYR A 630 1.26 -2.47 2.63
C TYR A 630 2.25 -3.49 2.05
N TRP A 631 1.99 -4.79 2.21
CA TRP A 631 2.75 -5.93 1.69
C TRP A 631 2.26 -6.44 0.33
N ASN A 632 1.04 -6.10 -0.10
CA ASN A 632 0.46 -6.63 -1.34
C ASN A 632 1.02 -5.87 -2.56
N PRO A 633 1.80 -6.53 -3.46
CA PRO A 633 2.48 -5.88 -4.57
C PRO A 633 1.53 -5.34 -5.66
N ASN A 634 0.26 -5.74 -5.63
CA ASN A 634 -0.77 -5.23 -6.54
C ASN A 634 -1.33 -3.87 -6.10
N THR A 635 -1.06 -3.42 -4.88
CA THR A 635 -1.50 -2.10 -4.39
C THR A 635 -0.66 -0.97 -4.98
N LEU A 636 -1.27 0.18 -5.28
CA LEU A 636 -0.52 1.39 -5.62
C LEU A 636 0.38 1.85 -4.46
N GLY A 637 -0.06 1.67 -3.22
CA GLY A 637 0.74 1.97 -2.02
C GLY A 637 2.08 1.22 -1.99
N TYR A 638 2.06 -0.10 -2.20
CA TYR A 638 3.28 -0.91 -2.32
C TYR A 638 4.14 -0.45 -3.51
N ARG A 639 3.54 -0.28 -4.70
CA ARG A 639 4.30 0.05 -5.92
C ARG A 639 5.00 1.41 -5.83
N PHE A 640 4.33 2.42 -5.27
CA PHE A 640 4.96 3.71 -4.96
C PHE A 640 6.05 3.59 -3.87
N LEU A 641 5.84 2.78 -2.83
CA LEU A 641 6.86 2.53 -1.80
C LEU A 641 8.11 1.83 -2.39
N ALA A 642 7.92 0.85 -3.28
CA ALA A 642 9.00 0.10 -3.91
C ALA A 642 9.85 1.00 -4.82
N GLU A 643 9.23 1.82 -5.67
CA GLU A 643 9.94 2.81 -6.49
C GLU A 643 10.65 3.86 -5.61
N ALA A 644 10.02 4.31 -4.51
CA ALA A 644 10.68 5.19 -3.56
C ALA A 644 11.92 4.52 -2.92
N LYS A 645 11.86 3.24 -2.55
CA LYS A 645 12.99 2.50 -1.95
C LYS A 645 14.16 2.39 -2.95
N ARG A 646 13.87 1.99 -4.19
CA ARG A 646 14.87 1.95 -5.29
C ARG A 646 15.50 3.33 -5.54
N LEU A 647 14.70 4.39 -5.53
CA LEU A 647 15.21 5.77 -5.69
C LEU A 647 16.01 6.25 -4.46
N TRP A 648 15.69 5.78 -3.26
CA TRP A 648 16.45 6.07 -2.05
C TRP A 648 17.85 5.45 -2.10
N GLU A 649 17.95 4.18 -2.47
CA GLU A 649 19.24 3.46 -2.58
C GLU A 649 20.20 4.16 -3.56
N LEU A 650 19.68 4.68 -4.68
CA LEU A 650 20.45 5.45 -5.66
C LEU A 650 20.85 6.86 -5.19
N GLN A 651 20.10 7.48 -4.26
CA GLN A 651 20.26 8.91 -3.92
C GLN A 651 20.73 9.16 -2.47
N ALA A 652 20.75 8.15 -1.60
CA ALA A 652 21.04 8.30 -0.18
C ALA A 652 22.49 8.75 0.12
N SER A 653 23.42 8.61 -0.82
CA SER A 653 24.79 9.14 -0.69
C SER A 653 24.82 10.68 -0.67
N GLU A 654 23.93 11.32 -1.46
CA GLU A 654 23.88 12.75 -1.72
C GLU A 654 23.04 13.52 -0.68
N PRO A 655 23.60 14.57 -0.04
CA PRO A 655 22.83 15.45 0.83
C PRO A 655 21.95 16.40 -0.01
N ARG A 656 20.67 16.06 -0.20
CA ARG A 656 19.65 16.94 -0.77
C ARG A 656 18.52 17.18 0.24
N VAL A 657 17.88 18.35 0.17
CA VAL A 657 16.71 18.70 1.01
C VAL A 657 15.58 17.69 0.80
N THR A 658 15.26 17.35 -0.46
CA THR A 658 14.22 16.39 -0.81
C THR A 658 14.51 14.97 -0.30
N THR A 659 15.77 14.54 -0.25
CA THR A 659 16.17 13.25 0.37
C THR A 659 15.93 13.27 1.89
N ILE A 660 16.20 14.39 2.58
CA ILE A 660 15.94 14.53 4.01
C ILE A 660 14.43 14.49 4.30
N GLN A 661 13.63 15.19 3.48
CA GLN A 661 12.17 15.21 3.56
C GLN A 661 11.58 13.81 3.30
N ALA A 662 12.11 13.07 2.31
CA ALA A 662 11.74 11.68 2.05
C ALA A 662 12.09 10.77 3.25
N GLY A 663 13.22 11.01 3.93
CA GLY A 663 13.61 10.26 5.13
C GLY A 663 12.66 10.42 6.31
N ILE A 664 12.02 11.60 6.45
CA ILE A 664 10.89 11.79 7.37
C ILE A 664 9.71 10.90 6.94
N LEU A 665 9.27 11.02 5.68
CA LEU A 665 8.08 10.31 5.20
C LEU A 665 8.24 8.79 5.19
N PHE A 666 9.44 8.25 4.94
CA PHE A 666 9.74 6.82 5.11
C PHE A 666 9.59 6.35 6.55
N SER A 667 10.04 7.15 7.52
CA SER A 667 9.85 6.85 8.93
C SER A 667 8.36 6.87 9.29
N VAL A 668 7.60 7.88 8.83
CA VAL A 668 6.15 7.93 9.03
C VAL A 668 5.43 6.71 8.43
N PHE A 669 5.77 6.35 7.17
CA PHE A 669 5.14 5.26 6.45
C PHE A 669 5.40 3.89 7.09
N HIS A 670 6.62 3.59 7.50
CA HIS A 670 6.90 2.31 8.17
C HIS A 670 6.27 2.23 9.57
N ASN A 671 6.18 3.36 10.30
CA ASN A 671 5.43 3.42 11.56
C ASN A 671 3.94 3.05 11.34
N LEU A 672 3.29 3.59 10.29
CA LEU A 672 1.90 3.24 9.91
C LEU A 672 1.67 1.75 9.66
N CYS A 673 2.71 1.06 9.21
CA CYS A 673 2.71 -0.37 8.91
C CYS A 673 3.02 -1.25 10.14
N GLY A 674 3.32 -0.68 11.31
CA GLY A 674 3.83 -1.44 12.46
C GLY A 674 5.26 -1.96 12.27
N LEU A 675 6.06 -1.28 11.45
CA LEU A 675 7.41 -1.67 11.03
C LEU A 675 8.45 -0.58 11.36
N ASP A 676 8.32 0.12 12.48
CA ASP A 676 9.22 1.24 12.81
C ASP A 676 10.70 0.84 12.86
N GLU A 677 11.03 -0.41 13.18
CA GLU A 677 12.41 -0.93 13.12
C GLU A 677 13.03 -0.73 11.72
N ILE A 678 12.22 -0.92 10.67
CA ILE A 678 12.58 -0.71 9.26
C ILE A 678 12.54 0.78 8.90
N GLY A 679 11.73 1.59 9.59
CA GLY A 679 11.65 3.05 9.44
C GLY A 679 12.82 3.83 10.07
N GLN A 680 13.38 3.32 11.18
CA GLN A 680 14.44 4.00 11.96
C GLN A 680 15.70 4.33 11.13
N PRO A 681 16.24 3.46 10.26
CA PRO A 681 17.39 3.78 9.39
C PRO A 681 17.16 5.03 8.52
N TYR A 682 15.98 5.19 7.93
CA TYR A 682 15.64 6.36 7.12
C TYR A 682 15.65 7.66 7.94
N ARG A 683 15.13 7.62 9.18
CA ARG A 683 15.16 8.75 10.13
C ARG A 683 16.59 9.14 10.50
N VAL A 684 17.39 8.16 10.95
CA VAL A 684 18.79 8.37 11.38
C VAL A 684 19.62 8.93 10.23
N HIS A 685 19.45 8.40 9.02
CA HIS A 685 20.17 8.85 7.84
C HIS A 685 19.69 10.23 7.34
N GLY A 686 18.40 10.54 7.43
CA GLY A 686 17.88 11.89 7.17
C GLY A 686 18.54 12.95 8.06
N VAL A 687 18.69 12.67 9.37
CA VAL A 687 19.43 13.55 10.30
C VAL A 687 20.92 13.64 9.95
N LYS A 688 21.54 12.53 9.49
CA LYS A 688 22.94 12.50 9.01
C LYS A 688 23.15 13.38 7.77
N LEU A 689 22.20 13.37 6.82
CA LEU A 689 22.24 14.25 5.64
C LEU A 689 21.98 15.73 6.01
N ALA A 690 21.04 16.02 6.91
CA ALA A 690 20.80 17.37 7.42
C ALA A 690 22.04 17.97 8.11
N ARG A 691 22.77 17.14 8.87
CA ARG A 691 24.08 17.51 9.45
C ARG A 691 25.14 17.78 8.38
N LYS A 692 25.25 16.95 7.34
CA LYS A 692 26.16 17.20 6.20
C LYS A 692 25.87 18.54 5.50
N LEU A 693 24.59 18.88 5.30
CA LEU A 693 24.17 20.18 4.74
C LEU A 693 24.33 21.38 5.70
N ARG A 694 24.64 21.15 6.99
CA ARG A 694 24.58 22.17 8.05
C ARG A 694 23.20 22.84 8.14
N LEU A 695 22.13 22.11 7.79
CA LEU A 695 20.76 22.60 7.62
C LEU A 695 20.21 23.35 8.83
N PHE A 696 20.66 23.00 10.03
CA PHE A 696 20.23 23.59 11.30
C PHE A 696 20.84 24.98 11.61
N SER A 697 21.71 25.55 10.77
CA SER A 697 22.26 26.90 10.97
C SER A 697 22.09 27.80 9.76
N LYS A 698 21.58 29.02 10.00
CA LYS A 698 21.50 30.12 9.02
C LYS A 698 22.82 30.52 8.36
N SER A 699 23.95 30.16 8.96
CA SER A 699 25.31 30.43 8.43
C SER A 699 25.67 29.62 7.18
N SER A 700 24.89 28.58 6.85
CA SER A 700 25.14 27.66 5.75
C SER A 700 24.62 28.11 4.38
N CYS A 701 23.71 29.09 4.33
CA CYS A 701 22.94 29.42 3.13
C CYS A 701 23.23 30.85 2.62
N GLY A 702 23.60 30.96 1.33
CA GLY A 702 23.84 32.23 0.65
C GLY A 702 22.56 33.07 0.40
N ASN A 703 22.73 34.17 -0.35
CA ASN A 703 21.71 35.22 -0.52
C ASN A 703 20.56 34.88 -1.49
N ASN A 704 20.02 33.65 -1.45
CA ASN A 704 18.83 33.27 -2.21
C ASN A 704 17.67 32.99 -1.23
N ASP A 705 16.73 33.94 -1.12
CA ASP A 705 15.69 33.92 -0.09
C ASP A 705 14.70 32.76 -0.22
N SER A 706 14.39 32.32 -1.45
CA SER A 706 13.54 31.13 -1.66
C SER A 706 14.22 29.86 -1.16
N LYS A 707 15.54 29.72 -1.39
CA LYS A 707 16.31 28.59 -0.85
C LYS A 707 16.44 28.67 0.68
N ARG A 708 16.64 29.88 1.23
CA ARG A 708 16.63 30.12 2.69
C ARG A 708 15.29 29.73 3.34
N LYS A 709 14.13 30.10 2.76
CA LYS A 709 12.79 29.71 3.22
C LYS A 709 12.66 28.18 3.37
N GLY A 710 12.88 27.44 2.27
CA GLY A 710 12.68 25.99 2.28
C GLY A 710 13.68 25.22 3.15
N TRP A 711 14.92 25.72 3.28
CA TRP A 711 15.91 25.18 4.22
C TRP A 711 15.49 25.39 5.67
N ALA A 712 15.12 26.62 6.05
CA ALA A 712 14.66 26.96 7.39
C ALA A 712 13.41 26.16 7.80
N TYR A 713 12.44 26.03 6.89
CA TYR A 713 11.26 25.21 7.10
C TYR A 713 11.62 23.73 7.30
N THR A 714 12.49 23.16 6.45
CA THR A 714 12.88 21.74 6.56
C THR A 714 13.68 21.47 7.85
N ALA A 715 14.48 22.42 8.33
CA ALA A 715 15.18 22.31 9.60
C ALA A 715 14.18 22.18 10.77
N TRP A 716 13.14 23.01 10.79
CA TRP A 716 12.07 22.95 11.79
C TRP A 716 11.15 21.73 11.63
N ALA A 717 10.82 21.32 10.41
CA ALA A 717 10.06 20.09 10.15
C ALA A 717 10.80 18.85 10.67
N LEU A 718 12.10 18.73 10.38
CA LEU A 718 12.93 17.65 10.87
C LEU A 718 13.07 17.67 12.40
N TYR A 719 13.28 18.84 13.02
CA TYR A 719 13.31 18.96 14.49
C TYR A 719 11.98 18.55 15.14
N ASN A 720 10.86 18.97 14.56
CA ASN A 720 9.51 18.63 15.02
C ASN A 720 9.20 17.13 14.91
N TRP A 721 9.64 16.49 13.82
CA TRP A 721 9.51 15.04 13.62
C TRP A 721 10.43 14.25 14.56
N GLU A 722 11.71 14.61 14.61
CA GLU A 722 12.70 13.89 15.41
C GLU A 722 12.35 13.93 16.90
N THR A 723 11.96 15.10 17.42
CA THR A 723 11.46 15.26 18.79
C THR A 723 10.21 14.41 19.06
N LEU A 724 9.29 14.31 18.10
CA LEU A 724 8.08 13.49 18.25
C LEU A 724 8.42 11.99 18.31
N VAL A 725 9.37 11.53 17.50
CA VAL A 725 9.86 10.15 17.56
C VAL A 725 10.60 9.90 18.88
N ALA A 726 11.47 10.81 19.31
CA ALA A 726 12.19 10.72 20.60
C ALA A 726 11.22 10.57 21.78
N PHE A 727 10.18 11.42 21.83
CA PHE A 727 9.12 11.34 22.83
C PHE A 727 8.31 10.04 22.76
N SER A 728 7.86 9.65 21.56
CA SER A 728 6.93 8.51 21.40
C SER A 728 7.61 7.17 21.65
N PHE A 729 8.92 7.06 21.37
CA PHE A 729 9.71 5.85 21.57
C PHE A 729 10.51 5.86 22.89
N MET A 730 10.40 6.90 23.71
CA MET A 730 11.10 7.04 24.99
C MET A 730 12.64 6.94 24.85
N ILE A 731 13.19 7.60 23.83
CA ILE A 731 14.64 7.61 23.50
C ILE A 731 15.24 9.03 23.50
N PRO A 732 16.57 9.18 23.67
CA PRO A 732 17.23 10.47 23.51
C PRO A 732 16.99 11.09 22.13
N PRO A 733 16.74 12.42 22.04
CA PRO A 733 16.62 13.10 20.76
C PRO A 733 17.97 13.12 20.03
N LEU A 734 17.97 12.70 18.77
CA LEU A 734 19.12 12.82 17.87
C LEU A 734 19.47 14.29 17.60
N VAL A 735 18.50 15.20 17.68
CA VAL A 735 18.68 16.66 17.50
C VAL A 735 18.19 17.37 18.76
N LYS A 736 19.11 17.58 19.71
CA LYS A 736 18.85 18.22 21.01
C LYS A 736 18.49 19.71 20.85
N GLU A 737 19.40 20.47 20.25
CA GLU A 737 19.24 21.92 20.09
C GLU A 737 18.22 22.26 18.98
N PRO A 738 17.37 23.29 19.19
CA PRO A 738 16.50 23.80 18.13
C PRO A 738 17.30 24.42 16.97
N PRO A 739 16.73 24.50 15.75
CA PRO A 739 17.41 25.12 14.62
C PRO A 739 17.71 26.61 14.86
N ASP A 740 18.88 27.07 14.44
CA ASP A 740 19.25 28.50 14.38
C ASP A 740 18.61 29.18 13.15
N TRP A 741 17.28 29.14 13.13
CA TRP A 741 16.40 29.80 12.15
C TRP A 741 15.18 30.38 12.88
N PRO A 742 14.81 31.65 12.63
CA PRO A 742 13.62 32.23 13.26
C PRO A 742 12.35 31.49 12.84
N LEU A 743 11.35 31.49 13.72
CA LEU A 743 9.98 31.14 13.40
C LEU A 743 9.19 32.44 13.17
N PRO A 744 8.81 32.76 11.91
CA PRO A 744 8.04 33.97 11.57
C PRO A 744 6.75 34.15 12.36
N ASP A 745 6.10 35.31 12.25
CA ASP A 745 4.74 35.46 12.79
C ASP A 745 3.67 35.13 11.74
N PRO A 746 2.79 34.11 11.94
CA PRO A 746 1.79 33.73 10.93
C PRO A 746 0.82 34.87 10.60
N THR A 747 0.60 35.80 11.53
CA THR A 747 -0.24 36.99 11.34
C THR A 747 0.37 38.03 10.37
N ARG A 748 1.67 37.92 10.07
CA ARG A 748 2.43 38.85 9.22
C ARG A 748 3.06 38.16 8.00
N GLU A 749 3.44 36.90 8.17
CA GLU A 749 4.27 36.12 7.25
C GLU A 749 3.65 34.72 7.00
N GLY A 750 2.32 34.60 7.02
CA GLY A 750 1.60 33.32 6.84
C GLY A 750 2.02 32.52 5.59
N GLY A 751 2.37 33.21 4.49
CA GLY A 751 2.93 32.62 3.27
C GLY A 751 4.30 31.92 3.42
N TRP A 752 4.94 32.00 4.59
CA TRP A 752 6.09 31.16 4.92
C TRP A 752 5.68 29.69 5.16
N TYR A 753 4.52 29.46 5.77
CA TYR A 753 4.06 28.14 6.20
C TYR A 753 3.38 27.34 5.09
N GLY A 754 2.57 28.01 4.27
CA GLY A 754 1.78 27.39 3.22
C GLY A 754 0.46 26.84 3.73
N GLU A 755 -0.50 27.75 3.88
CA GLU A 755 -1.83 27.48 4.41
C GLU A 755 -2.60 26.44 3.56
N ILE A 756 -3.46 25.68 4.22
CA ILE A 756 -4.34 24.69 3.58
C ILE A 756 -5.76 25.24 3.62
N TRP A 757 -6.41 25.30 2.46
CA TRP A 757 -7.76 25.84 2.33
C TRP A 757 -8.77 24.69 2.17
N LEU A 758 -9.74 24.65 3.07
CA LEU A 758 -10.83 23.69 3.08
C LEU A 758 -12.07 24.30 2.41
N GLN A 759 -12.73 23.55 1.53
CA GLN A 759 -14.11 23.83 1.13
C GLN A 759 -15.01 22.73 1.69
N TYR A 760 -16.04 23.13 2.44
CA TYR A 760 -17.07 22.22 2.92
C TYR A 760 -18.22 22.11 1.89
N PRO A 761 -18.88 20.95 1.74
CA PRO A 761 -19.96 20.79 0.77
C PRO A 761 -21.08 21.81 0.99
N LEU A 762 -21.73 22.25 -0.09
CA LEU A 762 -22.83 23.24 -0.06
C LEU A 762 -22.44 24.62 0.55
N VAL A 763 -21.14 24.95 0.67
CA VAL A 763 -20.66 26.28 1.11
C VAL A 763 -19.56 26.76 0.16
N SER A 764 -19.67 28.02 -0.28
CA SER A 764 -18.69 28.69 -1.15
C SER A 764 -17.36 28.93 -0.46
N ASP A 765 -17.42 29.31 0.82
CA ASP A 765 -16.35 30.06 1.49
C ASP A 765 -15.22 29.16 1.98
N LEU A 766 -14.00 29.42 1.50
CA LEU A 766 -12.82 28.67 1.89
C LEU A 766 -12.43 28.95 3.35
N GLN A 767 -12.27 27.89 4.13
CA GLN A 767 -11.86 27.95 5.53
C GLN A 767 -10.38 27.56 5.66
N PRO A 768 -9.50 28.42 6.22
CA PRO A 768 -8.09 28.08 6.43
C PRO A 768 -7.95 27.10 7.60
N THR A 769 -6.99 26.16 7.53
CA THR A 769 -6.70 25.25 8.67
C THR A 769 -5.89 25.92 9.78
N GLN A 770 -5.51 27.19 9.62
CA GLN A 770 -4.61 27.92 10.54
C GLN A 770 -3.23 27.24 10.65
N PHE A 771 -2.78 26.57 9.59
CA PHE A 771 -1.57 25.75 9.58
C PHE A 771 -0.32 26.50 10.07
N GLY A 772 -0.19 27.78 9.75
CA GLY A 772 0.92 28.60 10.23
C GLY A 772 0.94 28.78 11.75
N HIS A 773 -0.23 28.98 12.36
CA HIS A 773 -0.38 29.00 13.82
C HIS A 773 -0.08 27.62 14.41
N ILE A 774 -0.62 26.54 13.83
CA ILE A 774 -0.36 25.16 14.30
C ILE A 774 1.14 24.86 14.28
N PHE A 775 1.83 25.08 13.16
CA PHE A 775 3.24 24.73 12.99
C PHE A 775 4.14 25.50 13.97
N ARG A 776 3.94 26.82 14.12
CA ARG A 776 4.73 27.65 15.05
C ARG A 776 4.50 27.27 16.50
N THR A 777 3.24 27.05 16.88
CA THR A 777 2.85 26.65 18.24
C THR A 777 3.38 25.25 18.57
N ARG A 778 3.30 24.30 17.62
CA ARG A 778 3.92 22.97 17.72
C ARG A 778 5.44 23.07 17.85
N ALA A 779 6.11 23.92 17.07
CA ALA A 779 7.56 24.07 17.14
C ALA A 779 8.03 24.58 18.52
N LYS A 780 7.36 25.60 19.08
CA LYS A 780 7.61 26.05 20.46
C LYS A 780 7.37 24.94 21.50
N PHE A 781 6.31 24.14 21.33
CA PHE A 781 6.01 23.00 22.20
C PHE A 781 7.10 21.92 22.14
N ARG A 782 7.56 21.58 20.93
CA ARG A 782 8.59 20.56 20.72
C ARG A 782 9.90 20.93 21.39
N VAL A 783 10.29 22.21 21.51
CA VAL A 783 11.48 22.59 22.29
C VAL A 783 11.38 22.14 23.76
N ILE A 784 10.22 22.31 24.41
CA ILE A 784 10.01 21.88 25.81
C ILE A 784 9.96 20.34 25.90
N MET A 785 9.34 19.68 24.92
CA MET A 785 9.29 18.22 24.84
C MET A 785 10.67 17.59 24.60
N ASN A 786 11.52 18.20 23.75
CA ASN A 786 12.86 17.72 23.45
C ASN A 786 13.76 17.75 24.69
N GLU A 787 13.73 18.86 25.44
CA GLU A 787 14.43 19.01 26.72
C GLU A 787 13.98 17.98 27.77
N TYR A 788 12.69 17.65 27.83
CA TYR A 788 12.20 16.53 28.64
C TYR A 788 12.78 15.20 28.16
N CYS A 789 12.74 14.90 26.85
CA CYS A 789 13.23 13.63 26.31
C CYS A 789 14.73 13.46 26.55
N ASP A 790 15.52 14.53 26.40
CA ASP A 790 16.96 14.47 26.62
C ASP A 790 17.32 14.26 28.10
N ALA A 791 16.56 14.85 29.02
CA ALA A 791 16.77 14.67 30.45
C ALA A 791 16.21 13.35 31.00
N ALA A 792 15.12 12.83 30.43
CA ALA A 792 14.46 11.61 30.88
C ALA A 792 15.13 10.35 30.31
N PHE A 793 15.49 10.34 29.02
CA PHE A 793 15.88 9.12 28.31
C PHE A 793 17.38 9.01 28.02
N SER A 794 18.18 10.05 28.29
CA SER A 794 19.65 9.93 28.28
C SER A 794 20.15 8.85 29.26
N PRO A 795 21.35 8.27 29.07
CA PRO A 795 21.89 7.28 30.00
C PRO A 795 21.99 7.83 31.44
N ASN A 796 21.31 7.16 32.38
CA ASN A 796 21.10 7.60 33.77
C ASN A 796 20.20 8.86 33.94
N GLY A 797 19.37 9.16 32.94
CA GLY A 797 18.34 10.20 33.01
C GLY A 797 17.31 9.90 34.10
N VAL A 798 17.08 10.88 34.98
CA VAL A 798 16.06 10.82 36.03
C VAL A 798 15.49 12.22 36.21
N ILE A 799 14.21 12.40 35.89
CA ILE A 799 13.51 13.66 36.12
C ILE A 799 13.25 13.82 37.62
N SER A 800 13.77 14.90 38.22
CA SER A 800 13.40 15.27 39.58
C SER A 800 12.06 16.03 39.61
N LEU A 801 11.35 16.00 40.74
CA LEU A 801 10.10 16.77 40.91
C LEU A 801 10.31 18.28 40.67
N ASP A 802 11.46 18.81 41.08
CA ASP A 802 11.87 20.20 40.82
C ASP A 802 12.03 20.48 39.30
N GLN A 803 12.63 19.56 38.54
CA GLN A 803 12.73 19.67 37.09
C GLN A 803 11.38 19.50 36.39
N ALA A 804 10.55 18.55 36.82
CA ALA A 804 9.18 18.38 36.35
C ALA A 804 8.35 19.66 36.54
N ASN A 805 8.46 20.29 37.71
CA ASN A 805 7.76 21.55 38.00
C ASN A 805 8.27 22.72 37.14
N ARG A 806 9.57 22.81 36.82
CA ARG A 806 10.10 23.78 35.84
C ARG A 806 9.57 23.56 34.43
N LEU A 807 9.51 22.31 33.97
CA LEU A 807 8.97 21.95 32.66
C LEU A 807 7.48 22.28 32.59
N HIS A 808 6.71 21.88 33.61
CA HIS A 808 5.28 22.17 33.73
C HIS A 808 4.97 23.68 33.82
N GLU A 809 5.80 24.48 34.49
CA GLU A 809 5.68 25.94 34.48
C GLU A 809 5.83 26.53 33.07
N ARG A 810 6.80 26.05 32.28
CA ARG A 810 6.97 26.46 30.87
C ARG A 810 5.85 25.95 29.97
N LEU A 811 5.34 24.74 30.22
CA LEU A 811 4.18 24.19 29.51
C LEU A 811 2.93 25.04 29.78
N ARG A 812 2.65 25.42 31.03
CA ARG A 812 1.51 26.28 31.38
C ARG A 812 1.61 27.67 30.73
N ARG A 813 2.81 28.25 30.60
CA ARG A 813 3.03 29.50 29.84
C ARG A 813 2.81 29.30 28.34
N TRP A 814 3.36 28.25 27.74
CA TRP A 814 3.09 27.92 26.34
C TRP A 814 1.57 27.74 26.07
N TYR A 815 0.83 27.20 27.04
CA TYR A 815 -0.62 27.00 26.97
C TYR A 815 -1.43 28.28 27.19
N SER A 816 -0.96 29.23 28.02
CA SER A 816 -1.57 30.57 28.12
C SER A 816 -1.32 31.43 26.89
N ASP A 817 -0.18 31.22 26.23
CA ASP A 817 0.30 32.01 25.08
C ASP A 817 -0.21 31.45 23.73
N LEU A 818 -1.22 30.57 23.76
CA LEU A 818 -1.86 30.03 22.57
C LEU A 818 -2.62 31.14 21.81
N PRO A 819 -2.45 31.26 20.47
CA PRO A 819 -3.21 32.23 19.69
C PRO A 819 -4.68 31.82 19.64
N GLU A 820 -5.58 32.79 19.51
CA GLU A 820 -7.05 32.62 19.57
C GLU A 820 -7.59 31.35 18.87
N PRO A 821 -7.27 31.03 17.59
CA PRO A 821 -7.81 29.85 16.90
C PRO A 821 -7.37 28.49 17.47
N LEU A 822 -6.37 28.50 18.36
CA LEU A 822 -5.82 27.34 19.07
C LEU A 822 -6.12 27.39 20.57
N THR A 823 -7.05 28.23 21.02
CA THR A 823 -7.52 28.22 22.41
C THR A 823 -8.55 27.10 22.63
N PRO A 824 -8.73 26.57 23.86
CA PRO A 824 -9.71 25.52 24.15
C PRO A 824 -11.15 25.77 23.72
N MET A 825 -11.53 27.05 23.54
CA MET A 825 -12.86 27.47 23.08
C MET A 825 -13.04 27.32 21.55
N MET A 826 -11.94 27.44 20.79
CA MET A 826 -11.91 27.58 19.32
C MET A 826 -11.42 26.33 18.57
N ILE A 827 -10.87 25.32 19.27
CA ILE A 827 -10.34 24.13 18.59
C ILE A 827 -11.45 23.34 17.86
N ALA A 828 -11.23 23.03 16.59
CA ALA A 828 -12.23 22.35 15.75
C ALA A 828 -11.67 21.39 14.68
N LEU A 829 -10.34 21.31 14.50
CA LEU A 829 -9.68 20.49 13.48
C LEU A 829 -8.72 19.48 14.13
N PRO A 830 -8.39 18.34 13.48
CA PRO A 830 -7.51 17.32 14.05
C PRO A 830 -6.15 17.85 14.51
N GLY A 831 -5.50 18.72 13.73
CA GLY A 831 -4.25 19.39 14.12
C GLY A 831 -4.38 20.33 15.32
N HIS A 832 -5.58 20.86 15.60
CA HIS A 832 -5.84 21.64 16.82
C HIS A 832 -5.95 20.68 18.01
N PHE A 833 -6.79 19.64 17.91
CA PHE A 833 -6.91 18.60 18.94
C PHE A 833 -5.55 17.97 19.28
N GLN A 834 -4.70 17.70 18.28
CA GLN A 834 -3.37 17.12 18.46
C GLN A 834 -2.50 17.94 19.45
N LEU A 835 -2.53 19.27 19.38
CA LEU A 835 -1.74 20.13 20.27
C LEU A 835 -2.13 19.95 21.74
N HIS A 836 -3.43 19.93 22.02
CA HIS A 836 -3.96 19.78 23.39
C HIS A 836 -3.82 18.35 23.90
N ILE A 837 -4.01 17.35 23.03
CA ILE A 837 -3.78 15.94 23.33
C ILE A 837 -2.32 15.70 23.75
N TYR A 838 -1.35 16.18 22.96
CA TYR A 838 0.07 16.00 23.30
C TYR A 838 0.52 16.82 24.50
N TYR A 839 -0.11 17.96 24.78
CA TYR A 839 0.12 18.72 26.01
C TYR A 839 -0.19 17.87 27.26
N TYR A 840 -1.37 17.22 27.31
CA TYR A 840 -1.70 16.35 28.44
C TYR A 840 -0.88 15.05 28.43
N HIS A 841 -0.60 14.46 27.27
CA HIS A 841 0.27 13.28 27.17
C HIS A 841 1.67 13.56 27.76
N LEU A 842 2.26 14.73 27.47
CA LEU A 842 3.55 15.13 28.05
C LEU A 842 3.46 15.34 29.57
N LEU A 843 2.36 15.90 30.08
CA LEU A 843 2.16 16.02 31.54
C LEU A 843 2.05 14.66 32.23
N LEU A 844 1.34 13.69 31.63
CA LEU A 844 1.25 12.33 32.16
C LEU A 844 2.62 11.63 32.15
N MET A 845 3.37 11.73 31.05
CA MET A 845 4.75 11.24 30.92
C MET A 845 5.71 11.85 31.95
N ILE A 846 5.52 13.12 32.33
CA ILE A 846 6.32 13.79 33.37
C ILE A 846 5.94 13.30 34.77
N TYR A 847 4.66 13.14 35.09
CA TYR A 847 4.19 13.00 36.48
C TYR A 847 3.79 11.58 36.92
N GLU A 848 3.45 10.65 36.02
CA GLU A 848 3.10 9.28 36.42
C GLU A 848 4.27 8.46 36.99
N PRO A 849 5.49 8.50 36.41
CA PRO A 849 6.67 7.85 37.03
C PRO A 849 7.02 8.46 38.40
N LEU A 850 6.75 9.76 38.59
CA LEU A 850 6.94 10.43 39.89
C LEU A 850 5.92 9.96 40.95
N LEU A 851 4.68 9.65 40.57
CA LEU A 851 3.71 9.02 41.47
C LEU A 851 4.14 7.60 41.88
N ALA A 852 4.73 6.81 40.97
CA ALA A 852 5.20 5.46 41.27
C ALA A 852 6.45 5.41 42.18
N THR A 853 7.25 6.49 42.22
CA THR A 853 8.48 6.60 43.01
C THR A 853 8.33 7.41 44.29
N SER A 854 7.29 8.24 44.42
CA SER A 854 6.99 9.01 45.62
C SER A 854 6.59 8.11 46.79
N LYS A 855 7.25 8.28 47.94
CA LYS A 855 6.86 7.63 49.21
C LYS A 855 5.65 8.29 49.89
N ALA A 856 5.03 9.30 49.27
CA ALA A 856 3.95 10.07 49.86
C ALA A 856 2.82 10.36 48.85
N SER A 857 1.60 10.39 49.37
CA SER A 857 0.38 10.81 48.68
C SER A 857 0.37 12.32 48.47
N ASP A 858 1.22 12.83 47.57
CA ASP A 858 1.15 14.23 47.15
C ASP A 858 -0.11 14.46 46.29
N ALA A 859 -1.14 15.00 46.94
CA ALA A 859 -2.41 15.34 46.32
C ALA A 859 -2.25 16.31 45.12
N THR A 860 -1.15 17.06 45.04
CA THR A 860 -0.84 17.95 43.91
C THR A 860 -0.48 17.14 42.67
N LEU A 861 0.39 16.15 42.78
CA LEU A 861 0.75 15.27 41.65
C LEU A 861 -0.44 14.40 41.23
N GLN A 862 -1.15 13.83 42.20
CA GLN A 862 -2.37 13.06 41.95
C GLN A 862 -3.41 13.89 41.19
N LYS A 863 -3.62 15.16 41.60
CA LYS A 863 -4.52 16.07 40.89
C LYS A 863 -4.04 16.39 39.47
N VAL A 864 -2.76 16.69 39.27
CA VAL A 864 -2.23 16.99 37.92
C VAL A 864 -2.43 15.81 36.96
N VAL A 865 -2.19 14.58 37.40
CA VAL A 865 -2.42 13.37 36.60
C VAL A 865 -3.92 13.13 36.38
N ALA A 866 -4.77 13.28 37.40
CA ALA A 866 -6.21 13.10 37.27
C ALA A 866 -6.86 14.12 36.33
N ASP A 867 -6.53 15.41 36.46
CA ASP A 867 -6.98 16.47 35.57
C ASP A 867 -6.48 16.23 34.12
N ALA A 868 -5.21 15.82 33.93
CA ALA A 868 -4.69 15.50 32.60
C ALA A 868 -5.39 14.31 31.93
N LYS A 869 -5.68 13.21 32.66
CA LYS A 869 -6.50 12.10 32.15
C LYS A 869 -7.93 12.56 31.84
N LYS A 870 -8.56 13.38 32.70
CA LYS A 870 -9.90 13.96 32.48
C LYS A 870 -9.97 14.78 31.18
N TYR A 871 -9.00 15.65 30.93
CA TYR A 871 -8.97 16.47 29.72
C TYR A 871 -8.63 15.67 28.47
N LEU A 872 -7.69 14.72 28.53
CA LEU A 872 -7.40 13.81 27.42
C LEU A 872 -8.65 13.02 26.99
N GLN A 873 -9.36 12.43 27.95
CA GLN A 873 -10.61 11.68 27.72
C GLN A 873 -11.79 12.58 27.28
N THR A 874 -11.71 13.89 27.51
CA THR A 874 -12.65 14.87 26.95
C THR A 874 -12.33 15.16 25.49
N LEU A 875 -11.06 15.42 25.15
CA LEU A 875 -10.61 15.72 23.79
C LEU A 875 -10.88 14.55 22.82
N ILE A 876 -10.63 13.32 23.26
CA ILE A 876 -10.93 12.09 22.50
C ILE A 876 -12.43 12.00 22.15
N ARG A 877 -13.30 12.34 23.11
CA ARG A 877 -14.76 12.37 22.94
C ARG A 877 -15.22 13.51 22.03
N LEU A 878 -14.69 14.72 22.19
CA LEU A 878 -15.03 15.87 21.35
C LEU A 878 -14.60 15.70 19.89
N TYR A 879 -13.40 15.13 19.67
CA TYR A 879 -12.95 14.72 18.34
C TYR A 879 -13.98 13.76 17.72
N TYR A 880 -14.35 12.70 18.43
CA TYR A 880 -15.32 11.72 17.92
C TYR A 880 -16.66 12.35 17.56
N LEU A 881 -17.27 13.12 18.48
CA LEU A 881 -18.57 13.77 18.27
C LEU A 881 -18.61 14.61 16.98
N ARG A 882 -17.47 15.21 16.55
CA ARG A 882 -17.41 16.05 15.35
C ARG A 882 -16.83 15.38 14.11
N HIS A 883 -15.94 14.40 14.23
CA HIS A 883 -15.14 13.88 13.11
C HIS A 883 -15.32 12.38 12.86
N GLY A 884 -15.95 11.66 13.78
CA GLY A 884 -15.94 10.20 13.79
C GLY A 884 -14.53 9.65 13.98
N TYR A 885 -14.31 8.41 13.57
CA TYR A 885 -12.98 7.78 13.52
C TYR A 885 -12.72 7.00 12.22
N GLU A 886 -13.60 7.14 11.22
CA GLU A 886 -13.55 6.41 9.94
C GLU A 886 -12.46 6.94 9.02
N ALA A 887 -12.27 8.27 8.99
CA ALA A 887 -11.25 8.91 8.20
C ALA A 887 -9.85 8.72 8.81
N MET A 888 -8.87 8.50 7.95
CA MET A 888 -7.49 8.21 8.34
C MET A 888 -6.86 9.37 9.15
N ASP A 889 -6.35 9.05 10.33
CA ASP A 889 -5.55 9.92 11.23
C ASP A 889 -4.57 9.04 12.02
N LEU A 890 -3.26 9.15 11.75
CA LEU A 890 -2.23 8.36 12.45
C LEU A 890 -2.11 8.73 13.93
N PHE A 891 -2.28 10.00 14.27
CA PHE A 891 -1.94 10.52 15.59
C PHE A 891 -3.09 10.39 16.59
N LEU A 892 -4.26 9.99 16.11
CA LEU A 892 -5.38 9.51 16.91
C LEU A 892 -5.10 8.18 17.62
N VAL A 893 -4.38 7.21 17.02
CA VAL A 893 -4.26 5.88 17.65
C VAL A 893 -3.45 5.88 18.96
N ILE A 894 -2.53 6.83 19.10
CA ILE A 894 -1.66 7.01 20.27
C ILE A 894 -2.46 7.38 21.55
N PRO A 895 -3.26 8.47 21.60
CA PRO A 895 -4.08 8.79 22.76
C PRO A 895 -5.22 7.79 22.99
N LEU A 896 -5.72 7.12 21.93
CA LEU A 896 -6.66 6.01 22.09
C LEU A 896 -6.01 4.85 22.85
N MET A 897 -4.81 4.40 22.47
CA MET A 897 -4.08 3.33 23.16
C MET A 897 -3.77 3.65 24.61
N LEU A 898 -3.21 4.84 24.88
CA LEU A 898 -2.93 5.29 26.24
C LEU A 898 -4.19 5.23 27.12
N THR A 899 -5.29 5.76 26.59
CA THR A 899 -6.58 5.80 27.31
C THR A 899 -7.20 4.40 27.48
N GLY A 900 -7.08 3.52 26.48
CA GLY A 900 -7.56 2.15 26.54
C GLY A 900 -6.80 1.32 27.57
N TYR A 901 -5.48 1.43 27.60
CA TYR A 901 -4.62 0.75 28.55
C TYR A 901 -4.93 1.21 29.99
N ASP A 902 -5.05 2.53 30.20
CA ASP A 902 -5.55 3.11 31.46
C ASP A 902 -6.89 2.52 31.90
N CYS A 903 -7.88 2.50 31.00
CA CYS A 903 -9.23 2.04 31.33
C CYS A 903 -9.27 0.54 31.64
N ILE A 904 -8.50 -0.29 30.92
CA ILE A 904 -8.41 -1.74 31.20
C ILE A 904 -7.83 -1.96 32.61
N ASN A 905 -6.73 -1.31 32.96
CA ASN A 905 -6.11 -1.49 34.26
C ASN A 905 -7.03 -1.00 35.39
N ALA A 906 -7.68 0.16 35.22
CA ALA A 906 -8.66 0.67 36.19
C ALA A 906 -9.87 -0.27 36.36
N ILE A 907 -10.37 -0.88 35.27
CA ILE A 907 -11.48 -1.85 35.29
C ILE A 907 -11.13 -3.15 36.05
N LEU A 908 -9.85 -3.50 36.17
CA LEU A 908 -9.38 -4.65 36.95
C LEU A 908 -9.30 -4.37 38.46
N GLU A 909 -9.09 -3.11 38.86
CA GLU A 909 -8.94 -2.70 40.27
C GLU A 909 -10.23 -2.15 40.90
N GLU A 910 -11.10 -1.53 40.09
CA GLU A 910 -12.34 -0.88 40.52
C GLU A 910 -13.44 -1.89 40.93
N LYS A 911 -14.24 -1.49 41.93
CA LYS A 911 -15.32 -2.27 42.54
C LYS A 911 -16.69 -1.59 42.44
N SER A 912 -16.72 -0.29 42.13
CA SER A 912 -17.94 0.47 41.91
C SER A 912 -18.47 0.24 40.49
N GLU A 913 -19.62 -0.42 40.37
CA GLU A 913 -20.29 -0.66 39.08
C GLU A 913 -20.47 0.63 38.27
N HIS A 914 -20.83 1.73 38.93
CA HIS A 914 -21.00 3.04 38.27
C HIS A 914 -19.70 3.57 37.65
N GLN A 915 -18.55 3.35 38.30
CA GLN A 915 -17.25 3.75 37.74
C GLN A 915 -16.81 2.80 36.63
N ILE A 916 -17.05 1.49 36.78
CA ILE A 916 -16.85 0.50 35.71
C ILE A 916 -17.66 0.89 34.46
N GLU A 917 -18.91 1.36 34.59
CA GLU A 917 -19.71 1.83 33.46
C GLU A 917 -19.18 3.11 32.79
N ILE A 918 -18.58 4.03 33.56
CA ILE A 918 -17.89 5.20 32.99
C ILE A 918 -16.64 4.75 32.22
N LEU A 919 -15.83 3.86 32.79
CA LEU A 919 -14.62 3.31 32.16
C LEU A 919 -14.96 2.49 30.90
N ARG A 920 -16.02 1.68 30.93
CA ARG A 920 -16.59 0.97 29.76
C ARG A 920 -16.95 1.93 28.64
N SER A 921 -17.61 3.06 28.94
CA SER A 921 -17.94 4.07 27.93
C SER A 921 -16.70 4.65 27.23
N THR A 922 -15.57 4.75 27.93
CA THR A 922 -14.29 5.18 27.34
C THR A 922 -13.64 4.03 26.55
N LEU A 923 -13.61 2.82 27.09
CA LEU A 923 -12.94 1.66 26.49
C LEU A 923 -13.61 1.19 25.19
N ILE A 924 -14.94 1.16 25.13
CA ILE A 924 -15.70 0.83 23.91
C ILE A 924 -15.50 1.91 22.84
N LEU A 925 -15.44 3.19 23.21
CA LEU A 925 -15.11 4.29 22.29
C LEU A 925 -13.68 4.18 21.75
N VAL A 926 -12.71 3.85 22.60
CA VAL A 926 -11.31 3.60 22.20
C VAL A 926 -11.22 2.44 21.21
N ALA A 927 -11.84 1.31 21.54
CA ALA A 927 -11.85 0.15 20.67
C ALA A 927 -12.59 0.44 19.35
N LYS A 928 -13.63 1.29 19.34
CA LYS A 928 -14.29 1.74 18.11
C LYS A 928 -13.34 2.54 17.20
N GLY A 929 -12.51 3.40 17.79
CA GLY A 929 -11.52 4.18 17.04
C GLY A 929 -10.45 3.31 16.40
N LEU A 930 -9.90 2.36 17.15
CA LEU A 930 -8.95 1.38 16.61
C LEU A 930 -9.63 0.46 15.56
N GLN A 931 -10.87 0.02 15.81
CA GLN A 931 -11.66 -0.78 14.85
C GLN A 931 -11.85 -0.07 13.51
N ASN A 932 -12.12 1.24 13.54
CA ASN A 932 -12.29 2.04 12.34
C ASN A 932 -10.94 2.32 11.65
N GLN A 933 -9.91 2.73 12.39
CA GLN A 933 -8.60 3.07 11.81
C GLN A 933 -7.87 1.87 11.19
N ARG A 934 -8.14 0.64 11.62
CA ARG A 934 -7.55 -0.56 11.00
C ARG A 934 -7.95 -0.79 9.55
N ARG A 935 -9.02 -0.12 9.07
CA ARG A 935 -9.41 -0.08 7.64
C ARG A 935 -8.53 0.88 6.81
N ASN A 936 -7.74 1.71 7.49
CA ASN A 936 -6.84 2.68 6.88
C ASN A 936 -5.39 2.17 6.91
N HIS A 937 -4.88 1.67 8.06
CA HIS A 937 -3.48 1.27 8.22
C HIS A 937 -3.25 0.12 9.22
N TYR A 938 -2.22 -0.70 9.00
CA TYR A 938 -2.01 -1.96 9.76
C TYR A 938 -1.61 -1.76 11.23
N LEU A 939 -0.93 -0.66 11.60
CA LEU A 939 -0.66 -0.36 13.01
C LEU A 939 -1.97 -0.37 13.83
N ALA A 940 -3.08 0.18 13.32
CA ALA A 940 -4.35 0.16 14.04
C ALA A 940 -4.97 -1.25 14.17
N GLU A 941 -4.68 -2.19 13.26
CA GLU A 941 -5.07 -3.61 13.40
C GLU A 941 -4.33 -4.26 14.57
N ALA A 942 -3.00 -4.11 14.62
CA ALA A 942 -2.18 -4.62 15.71
C ALA A 942 -2.61 -4.07 17.09
N LEU A 943 -2.87 -2.77 17.16
CA LEU A 943 -3.35 -2.10 18.37
C LEU A 943 -4.77 -2.54 18.79
N PHE A 944 -5.67 -2.73 17.82
CA PHE A 944 -7.01 -3.26 18.09
C PHE A 944 -6.95 -4.67 18.68
N ARG A 945 -6.07 -5.54 18.15
CA ARG A 945 -5.84 -6.89 18.70
C ARG A 945 -5.31 -6.83 20.14
N VAL A 946 -4.30 -6.00 20.42
CA VAL A 946 -3.75 -5.84 21.79
C VAL A 946 -4.80 -5.35 22.79
N ILE A 947 -5.65 -4.38 22.41
CA ILE A 947 -6.72 -3.87 23.28
C ILE A 947 -7.80 -4.95 23.50
N ARG A 948 -8.26 -5.63 22.44
CA ARG A 948 -9.24 -6.73 22.52
C ARG A 948 -8.72 -7.89 23.37
N GLY A 949 -7.47 -8.30 23.17
CA GLY A 949 -6.78 -9.37 23.92
C GLY A 949 -6.57 -9.08 25.41
N ARG A 950 -6.74 -7.83 25.84
CA ARG A 950 -6.64 -7.40 27.25
C ARG A 950 -7.99 -7.03 27.89
N MET A 951 -9.10 -7.12 27.16
CA MET A 951 -10.44 -6.97 27.72
C MET A 951 -10.87 -8.22 28.49
N ARG A 952 -11.70 -8.08 29.54
CA ARG A 952 -12.37 -9.23 30.14
C ARG A 952 -13.53 -9.67 29.21
N PRO A 953 -14.00 -10.94 29.28
CA PRO A 953 -15.08 -11.43 28.40
C PRO A 953 -16.36 -10.58 28.42
N GLN A 954 -16.67 -9.91 29.53
CA GLN A 954 -17.80 -8.97 29.62
C GLN A 954 -17.62 -7.77 28.69
N GLU A 955 -16.44 -7.13 28.68
CA GLU A 955 -16.17 -5.99 27.80
C GLU A 955 -16.08 -6.43 26.33
N VAL A 956 -15.58 -7.64 26.03
CA VAL A 956 -15.61 -8.22 24.66
C VAL A 956 -17.05 -8.45 24.18
N ALA A 957 -17.96 -8.92 25.05
CA ALA A 957 -19.37 -9.07 24.71
C ALA A 957 -20.07 -7.71 24.48
N LEU A 958 -19.76 -6.69 25.29
CA LEU A 958 -20.24 -5.32 25.06
C LEU A 958 -19.68 -4.73 23.75
N LEU A 959 -18.43 -5.06 23.40
CA LEU A 959 -17.81 -4.69 22.12
C LEU A 959 -18.57 -5.31 20.93
N ARG A 960 -18.87 -6.62 21.01
CA ARG A 960 -19.64 -7.33 19.98
C ARG A 960 -21.05 -6.76 19.80
N ASN A 961 -21.70 -6.32 20.88
CA ASN A 961 -23.05 -5.74 20.83
C ASN A 961 -23.09 -4.28 20.35
N SER A 962 -21.98 -3.52 20.49
CA SER A 962 -21.90 -2.10 20.11
C SER A 962 -21.33 -1.87 18.71
N MET A 963 -20.97 -2.93 17.98
CA MET A 963 -20.34 -2.84 16.67
C MET A 963 -20.89 -3.93 15.75
N THR A 964 -21.17 -3.57 14.49
CA THR A 964 -21.43 -4.55 13.44
C THR A 964 -20.13 -5.30 13.12
N PHE A 965 -19.93 -6.46 13.74
CA PHE A 965 -18.92 -7.42 13.32
C PHE A 965 -19.39 -8.17 12.07
N ASP A 966 -18.44 -8.52 11.22
CA ASP A 966 -18.61 -9.32 10.01
C ASP A 966 -17.61 -10.47 10.15
N ASP A 967 -18.00 -11.48 10.93
CA ASP A 967 -17.09 -12.49 11.50
C ASP A 967 -16.41 -13.34 10.40
N GLU A 968 -17.05 -13.52 9.24
CA GLU A 968 -16.48 -14.21 8.08
C GLU A 968 -15.23 -13.48 7.53
N GLN A 969 -15.23 -12.14 7.52
CA GLN A 969 -14.08 -11.35 7.07
C GLN A 969 -12.92 -11.28 8.06
N GLU A 970 -13.14 -11.54 9.35
CA GLU A 970 -12.03 -11.65 10.33
C GLU A 970 -11.29 -12.98 10.16
N MET A 971 -12.02 -14.07 9.85
CA MET A 971 -11.42 -15.40 9.65
C MET A 971 -10.58 -15.48 8.37
N GLU A 972 -11.07 -15.00 7.21
CA GLU A 972 -10.28 -15.05 5.96
C GLU A 972 -8.98 -14.21 6.02
N LYS A 973 -8.91 -13.20 6.90
CA LYS A 973 -7.72 -12.35 7.08
C LYS A 973 -6.79 -12.84 8.19
N HIS A 974 -7.12 -13.96 8.83
CA HIS A 974 -6.32 -14.53 9.91
C HIS A 974 -4.97 -15.06 9.40
N ASP A 975 -4.92 -15.67 8.20
CA ASP A 975 -3.72 -16.34 7.68
C ASP A 975 -2.65 -15.37 7.11
N MET A 976 -2.93 -14.05 7.07
CA MET A 976 -1.96 -13.01 6.69
C MET A 976 -1.43 -12.23 7.90
N VAL A 977 -0.99 -12.92 8.95
CA VAL A 977 -0.23 -12.28 10.05
C VAL A 977 1.12 -11.80 9.52
N GLN A 978 1.18 -10.53 9.12
CA GLN A 978 2.45 -9.83 8.94
C GLN A 978 3.06 -9.58 10.32
N ALA A 979 4.30 -10.01 10.52
CA ALA A 979 5.04 -9.80 11.76
C ALA A 979 5.18 -8.30 12.05
N VAL A 980 4.67 -7.87 13.20
CA VAL A 980 4.84 -6.50 13.69
C VAL A 980 6.29 -6.37 14.17
N ARG A 981 7.02 -5.40 13.60
CA ARG A 981 8.42 -5.10 13.95
C ARG A 981 8.51 -3.70 14.51
N SER A 982 8.02 -3.55 15.73
CA SER A 982 7.78 -2.26 16.35
C SER A 982 8.36 -2.17 17.76
N ASN A 983 9.31 -1.24 17.94
CA ASN A 983 9.94 -0.96 19.23
C ASN A 983 9.18 0.13 20.01
N TRP A 984 7.91 0.37 19.65
CA TRP A 984 7.12 1.46 20.23
C TRP A 984 6.47 1.03 21.56
N PRO A 985 6.75 1.71 22.71
CA PRO A 985 6.03 1.47 23.94
C PRO A 985 4.64 2.12 23.88
N VAL A 986 3.57 1.32 23.90
CA VAL A 986 2.20 1.78 23.57
C VAL A 986 1.48 2.53 24.69
N SER A 987 2.09 2.59 25.87
CA SER A 987 1.54 3.22 27.08
C SER A 987 2.66 3.80 27.94
N ILE A 988 2.31 4.70 28.87
CA ILE A 988 3.27 5.32 29.80
C ILE A 988 3.86 4.25 30.73
N VAL A 989 5.18 4.10 30.70
CA VAL A 989 5.91 3.14 31.52
C VAL A 989 6.32 3.79 32.85
N LYS A 990 6.12 3.08 33.97
CA LYS A 990 6.32 3.64 35.33
C LYS A 990 7.73 3.38 35.87
N LYS A 991 8.39 2.28 35.47
CA LYS A 991 9.81 1.99 35.75
C LYS A 991 10.54 1.62 34.45
N GLN A 992 11.79 2.04 34.30
CA GLN A 992 12.59 1.72 33.09
C GLN A 992 12.75 0.20 32.85
N GLU A 993 12.70 -0.60 33.91
CA GLU A 993 12.76 -2.08 33.87
C GLU A 993 11.50 -2.73 33.25
N GLU A 994 10.39 -2.00 33.12
CA GLU A 994 9.10 -2.49 32.61
C GLU A 994 8.92 -2.18 31.10
N VAL A 995 9.84 -1.45 30.46
CA VAL A 995 9.63 -0.92 29.09
C VAL A 995 9.35 -2.03 28.08
N ASP A 996 10.07 -3.15 28.18
CA ASP A 996 9.95 -4.26 27.24
C ASP A 996 8.56 -4.93 27.30
N ASP A 997 7.90 -4.97 28.47
CA ASP A 997 6.53 -5.49 28.62
C ASP A 997 5.48 -4.59 27.92
N HIS A 998 5.86 -3.35 27.59
CA HIS A 998 4.99 -2.36 26.93
C HIS A 998 5.30 -2.17 25.43
N ILE A 999 6.35 -2.82 24.89
CA ILE A 999 6.70 -2.76 23.47
C ILE A 999 5.64 -3.46 22.62
N LEU A 1000 5.24 -2.83 21.49
CA LEU A 1000 4.15 -3.33 20.65
C LEU A 1000 4.39 -4.74 20.11
N THR A 1001 5.59 -5.11 19.65
CA THR A 1001 5.89 -6.49 19.20
C THR A 1001 5.56 -7.50 20.30
N ASN A 1002 6.13 -7.31 21.50
CA ASN A 1002 5.96 -8.20 22.65
C ASN A 1002 4.49 -8.29 23.10
N LEU A 1003 3.73 -7.19 23.01
CA LEU A 1003 2.30 -7.15 23.29
C LEU A 1003 1.44 -7.85 22.22
N VAL A 1004 1.84 -7.79 20.94
CA VAL A 1004 1.17 -8.51 19.85
C VAL A 1004 1.43 -10.02 19.95
N GLU A 1005 2.65 -10.42 20.30
CA GLU A 1005 2.97 -11.83 20.61
C GLU A 1005 2.19 -12.34 21.84
N SER A 1006 2.13 -11.55 22.91
CA SER A 1006 1.49 -11.92 24.18
C SER A 1006 -0.04 -11.89 24.15
N TYR A 1007 -0.67 -10.96 23.42
CA TYR A 1007 -2.13 -10.72 23.46
C TYR A 1007 -2.81 -10.70 22.09
N GLY A 1008 -2.07 -10.59 20.99
CA GLY A 1008 -2.64 -10.55 19.64
C GLY A 1008 -3.20 -11.90 19.15
N SER A 1009 -2.80 -12.99 19.81
CA SER A 1009 -3.24 -14.37 19.58
C SER A 1009 -4.33 -14.85 20.57
N LEU A 1010 -4.47 -14.21 21.74
CA LEU A 1010 -5.36 -14.64 22.85
C LEU A 1010 -6.86 -14.37 22.62
N ASN A 1011 -7.34 -14.49 21.38
CA ASN A 1011 -8.75 -14.31 21.02
C ASN A 1011 -9.17 -15.17 19.80
N VAL A 1012 -8.35 -16.17 19.42
CA VAL A 1012 -8.60 -17.08 18.29
C VAL A 1012 -9.50 -18.26 18.67
N GLU A 1013 -9.48 -18.69 19.94
CA GLU A 1013 -10.30 -19.79 20.47
C GLU A 1013 -11.08 -19.34 21.71
N GLU A 1014 -12.41 -19.22 21.59
CA GLU A 1014 -13.43 -19.66 22.57
C GLU A 1014 -14.84 -19.12 22.20
N THR A 1015 -15.60 -19.89 21.41
CA THR A 1015 -17.08 -20.00 21.55
C THR A 1015 -17.62 -21.25 20.83
N ALA A 1016 -17.03 -22.41 21.12
CA ALA A 1016 -17.40 -23.70 20.51
C ALA A 1016 -17.48 -24.85 21.55
N GLN A 1017 -18.08 -24.58 22.71
CA GLN A 1017 -18.56 -25.55 23.70
C GLN A 1017 -19.64 -24.93 24.58
#